data_AF-A0A7Y4SWQ6-F1
#
_entry.id   AF-A0A7Y4SWQ6-F1
#
_cell.length_a   1.000
_cell.length_b   1.000
_cell.length_c   1.000
_cell.angle_alpha   90.00
_cell.angle_beta   90.00
_cell.angle_gamma   90.00
#
_symmetry.space_group_name_H-M   'P 1'
#
loop_
_entity.id
_entity.type
_entity.pdbx_description
1 polymer ?
#
loop_
_entity_poly.entity_id
_entity_poly.type
_entity_poly.pdbx_seq_one_letter_code
_entity_poly.pdbx_strand_id
1 'polypeptide(L)'
;MAAGLALLTSLSVLQSGAAAQDFGHEGPSFSGAGAAPTESKPESKLWFHDGAWWGSLWSTSGQAFHIHRLDQSTHVWTDTGVPIDFRSHSKSDALFDGTKLYVASHRFSSDGGASGNSILMLRYGYDSVAKSYALDPGFPVTIGSFSTESMVIDKDSTGTVWAAWVQGLRVYTSHSVGGDDLIWTTPAILPGSDSDLTLDEVCSLIHFGGDRIGVLWSDQALNLFRFAIHQDGAPDDVWSLETPLSGESDDHIHLATDAAGRVFATVKNAADELKLLVRDAGNWTSFLVSTGADRLTRPIVLLDEERRRIHVFASGQDNGLIHEKTASLDAIAFASGPGTVVIQDASDPLVNNATSTKQNVDSSTGLVVLAAHETTESYWHHTVAPAALLVASFSAAPLAGQSPLDVQFTDTSTGAPTSWSWDFGDGGTAVAQNPLHEYIATGIFPVSLTVGTAGGSDEETWSNLITVTPALPTQSFPVLADARVNEASPASNSGTAPALQVRFAAGGSFASYLRFDLSGLSGPVVSAKLRLFCTDGSTVGGLVFPTTNAWSETAINWNNRPAATGGLITQLGSITASTWVEFDVTSAVGAPGLVSFLLTSTTSNSAVFSSREGAQPPELVVELFPPTVADFSANPTAGAAPLSVAFTDLSSGSPTSWSWDFGDGTLELVPSPVHVYANPGSFSVTLSASGPGGADGETQTNLVTVTLPLEVSE
;
A
#
# COMPACT_ATOMS: atom_id res chain seq x y z
N MET A 1 -49.93 48.88 -14.16
CA MET A 1 -48.52 49.23 -13.89
C MET A 1 -47.71 47.98 -14.20
N ALA A 2 -47.05 47.96 -15.35
CA ALA A 2 -46.27 46.84 -15.83
C ALA A 2 -44.88 46.86 -15.17
N ALA A 3 -44.46 45.72 -14.64
CA ALA A 3 -43.15 45.53 -14.03
C ALA A 3 -42.07 45.49 -15.13
N GLY A 4 -41.10 46.39 -15.04
CA GLY A 4 -39.92 46.40 -15.89
C GLY A 4 -38.92 45.34 -15.44
N LEU A 5 -38.63 44.41 -16.34
CA LEU A 5 -37.62 43.38 -16.21
C LEU A 5 -36.24 44.02 -16.43
N ALA A 6 -35.44 44.16 -15.36
CA ALA A 6 -34.07 44.63 -15.45
C ALA A 6 -33.18 43.46 -15.91
N LEU A 7 -32.72 43.53 -17.16
CA LEU A 7 -31.72 42.64 -17.74
C LEU A 7 -30.35 42.98 -17.12
N LEU A 8 -29.85 42.14 -16.21
CA LEU A 8 -28.45 42.18 -15.79
C LEU A 8 -27.61 41.49 -16.87
N THR A 9 -27.02 42.28 -17.75
CA THR A 9 -25.93 41.83 -18.63
C THR A 9 -24.70 41.56 -17.76
N SER A 10 -24.39 40.30 -17.50
CA SER A 10 -23.08 39.89 -17.00
C SER A 10 -22.07 40.10 -18.13
N LEU A 11 -21.22 41.13 -17.99
CA LEU A 11 -19.97 41.20 -18.73
C LEU A 11 -19.12 40.00 -18.30
N SER A 12 -19.04 38.98 -19.15
CA SER A 12 -17.98 37.98 -19.06
C SER A 12 -16.66 38.69 -19.34
N VAL A 13 -15.91 38.98 -18.28
CA VAL A 13 -14.48 39.24 -18.42
C VAL A 13 -13.88 37.98 -19.01
N LEU A 14 -13.55 38.01 -20.31
CA LEU A 14 -12.67 37.03 -20.92
C LEU A 14 -11.38 37.08 -20.11
N GLN A 15 -11.23 36.11 -19.22
CA GLN A 15 -9.97 35.80 -18.59
C GLN A 15 -9.04 35.44 -19.76
N SER A 16 -8.09 36.32 -20.05
CA SER A 16 -7.02 36.06 -21.00
C SER A 16 -6.43 34.71 -20.64
N GLY A 17 -6.58 33.71 -21.52
CA GLY A 17 -5.98 32.40 -21.34
C GLY A 17 -4.49 32.60 -21.07
N ALA A 18 -3.99 31.95 -20.02
CA ALA A 18 -2.55 31.83 -19.84
C ALA A 18 -1.97 31.29 -21.17
N ALA A 19 -0.90 31.90 -21.65
CA ALA A 19 -0.16 31.34 -22.78
C ALA A 19 0.19 29.88 -22.44
N ALA A 20 0.05 28.97 -23.40
CA ALA A 20 0.52 27.60 -23.21
C ALA A 20 2.00 27.65 -22.80
N GLN A 21 2.37 26.83 -21.81
CA GLN A 21 3.72 26.78 -21.26
C GLN A 21 4.48 25.63 -21.94
N ASP A 22 5.76 25.83 -22.21
CA ASP A 22 6.64 24.74 -22.65
C ASP A 22 6.76 23.67 -21.55
N PHE A 23 6.73 22.40 -21.97
CA PHE A 23 6.98 21.26 -21.10
C PHE A 23 8.15 20.44 -21.66
N GLY A 24 9.03 19.99 -20.76
CA GLY A 24 10.30 19.37 -21.14
C GLY A 24 11.43 20.39 -21.28
N HIS A 25 12.54 19.96 -21.87
CA HIS A 25 13.76 20.74 -22.00
C HIS A 25 14.28 20.65 -23.44
N GLU A 26 14.52 21.80 -24.05
CA GLU A 26 15.22 21.88 -25.33
C GLU A 26 16.69 21.45 -25.15
N GLY A 27 17.15 20.59 -26.06
CA GLY A 27 18.48 20.02 -26.13
C GLY A 27 19.31 20.58 -27.29
N PRO A 28 20.34 19.84 -27.74
CA PRO A 28 21.22 20.30 -28.81
C PRO A 28 20.50 20.35 -30.16
N SER A 29 21.06 21.13 -31.09
CA SER A 29 20.57 21.15 -32.47
C SER A 29 21.06 19.93 -33.24
N PHE A 30 20.18 19.35 -34.05
CA PHE A 30 20.52 18.36 -35.07
C PHE A 30 20.62 18.96 -36.48
N SER A 31 20.77 20.29 -36.60
CA SER A 31 20.92 20.92 -37.91
C SER A 31 22.11 20.37 -38.68
N GLY A 32 21.87 19.98 -39.93
CA GLY A 32 22.83 19.27 -40.78
C GLY A 32 22.76 17.74 -40.71
N ALA A 33 21.99 17.16 -39.79
CA ALA A 33 21.72 15.72 -39.76
C ALA A 33 20.91 15.26 -40.97
N GLY A 34 20.23 16.17 -41.68
CA GLY A 34 19.52 15.91 -42.95
C GLY A 34 18.13 15.28 -42.82
N ALA A 35 17.74 14.80 -41.64
CA ALA A 35 16.36 14.44 -41.26
C ALA A 35 16.28 14.29 -39.73
N ALA A 36 15.07 14.29 -39.17
CA ALA A 36 14.83 14.14 -37.74
C ALA A 36 15.46 12.85 -37.21
N PRO A 37 16.45 12.89 -36.30
CA PRO A 37 17.20 11.69 -35.93
C PRO A 37 16.40 10.62 -35.17
N THR A 38 15.28 10.99 -34.57
CA THR A 38 14.42 10.10 -33.79
C THR A 38 13.22 9.54 -34.58
N GLU A 39 13.13 9.86 -35.88
CA GLU A 39 12.00 9.50 -36.77
C GLU A 39 11.79 7.98 -36.94
N SER A 40 12.85 7.18 -36.80
CA SER A 40 12.78 5.73 -36.97
C SER A 40 12.06 5.06 -35.79
N LYS A 41 10.86 4.52 -36.07
CA LYS A 41 9.82 4.11 -35.11
C LYS A 41 10.29 3.11 -34.02
N PRO A 42 10.95 1.98 -34.35
CA PRO A 42 11.27 0.94 -33.34
C PRO A 42 12.61 1.14 -32.65
N GLU A 43 13.36 2.19 -32.96
CA GLU A 43 14.76 2.32 -32.57
C GLU A 43 14.95 3.13 -31.28
N SER A 44 15.81 2.61 -30.40
CA SER A 44 16.20 3.24 -29.15
C SER A 44 17.45 4.09 -29.36
N LYS A 45 17.41 5.35 -28.92
CA LYS A 45 18.54 6.29 -29.03
C LYS A 45 19.28 6.49 -27.71
N LEU A 46 18.70 6.03 -26.60
CA LEU A 46 19.21 6.29 -25.25
C LEU A 46 19.60 5.02 -24.53
N TRP A 47 20.51 5.15 -23.58
CA TRP A 47 20.85 4.11 -22.61
C TRP A 47 21.28 4.72 -21.28
N PHE A 48 21.02 4.01 -20.19
CA PHE A 48 21.45 4.40 -18.85
C PHE A 48 22.67 3.57 -18.43
N HIS A 49 23.75 4.26 -18.06
CA HIS A 49 24.96 3.62 -17.56
C HIS A 49 25.73 4.58 -16.65
N ASP A 50 26.26 4.05 -15.54
CA ASP A 50 27.14 4.78 -14.63
C ASP A 50 26.52 6.07 -14.07
N GLY A 51 25.25 5.96 -13.65
CA GLY A 51 24.50 7.04 -13.01
C GLY A 51 24.06 8.17 -13.95
N ALA A 52 24.19 7.99 -15.27
CA ALA A 52 23.82 9.00 -16.26
C ALA A 52 23.10 8.39 -17.47
N TRP A 53 22.26 9.22 -18.08
CA TRP A 53 21.69 8.96 -19.39
C TRP A 53 22.67 9.37 -20.49
N TRP A 54 22.77 8.52 -21.49
CA TRP A 54 23.59 8.71 -22.68
C TRP A 54 22.72 8.61 -23.92
N GLY A 55 23.17 9.19 -25.02
CA GLY A 55 22.38 9.21 -26.25
C GLY A 55 23.22 9.27 -27.52
N SER A 56 22.69 8.68 -28.59
CA SER A 56 23.17 8.85 -29.96
C SER A 56 22.54 10.12 -30.55
N LEU A 57 23.27 11.24 -30.50
CA LEU A 57 22.78 12.54 -30.94
C LEU A 57 23.71 13.16 -31.99
N TRP A 58 23.16 14.02 -32.84
CA TRP A 58 23.94 14.76 -33.82
C TRP A 58 24.82 15.84 -33.16
N SER A 59 26.09 15.89 -33.56
CA SER A 59 27.01 16.96 -33.23
C SER A 59 27.14 17.92 -34.41
N THR A 60 26.61 19.14 -34.28
CA THR A 60 26.72 20.17 -35.33
C THR A 60 28.18 20.56 -35.61
N SER A 61 29.03 20.56 -34.57
CA SER A 61 30.46 20.87 -34.72
C SER A 61 31.24 19.72 -35.35
N GLY A 62 30.90 18.48 -35.01
CA GLY A 62 31.50 17.27 -35.58
C GLY A 62 30.98 16.89 -36.97
N GLN A 63 29.81 17.42 -37.37
CA GLN A 63 29.06 16.99 -38.56
C GLN A 63 28.87 15.46 -38.61
N ALA A 64 28.57 14.87 -37.45
CA ALA A 64 28.44 13.44 -37.26
C ALA A 64 27.52 13.13 -36.07
N PHE A 65 26.98 11.92 -36.02
CA PHE A 65 26.37 11.37 -34.80
C PHE A 65 27.47 11.01 -33.81
N HIS A 66 27.34 11.50 -32.58
CA HIS A 66 28.27 11.24 -31.48
C HIS A 66 27.52 10.71 -30.25
N ILE A 67 28.25 10.05 -29.36
CA ILE A 67 27.77 9.74 -28.02
C ILE A 67 27.71 11.04 -27.21
N HIS A 68 26.54 11.33 -26.64
CA HIS A 68 26.32 12.45 -25.74
C HIS A 68 25.97 11.93 -24.33
N ARG A 69 26.23 12.76 -23.32
CA ARG A 69 25.88 12.50 -21.92
C ARG A 69 24.94 13.58 -21.40
N LEU A 70 23.84 13.19 -20.76
CA LEU A 70 22.89 14.09 -20.11
C LEU A 70 23.32 14.35 -18.66
N ASP A 71 23.50 15.62 -18.31
CA ASP A 71 23.44 16.06 -16.91
C ASP A 71 21.98 16.32 -16.55
N GLN A 72 21.38 15.41 -15.77
CA GLN A 72 19.98 15.52 -15.37
C GLN A 72 19.72 16.64 -14.36
N SER A 73 20.75 17.14 -13.65
CA SER A 73 20.58 18.24 -12.69
C SER A 73 20.43 19.59 -13.38
N THR A 74 21.05 19.74 -14.55
CA THR A 74 20.96 20.96 -15.37
C THR A 74 20.13 20.78 -16.64
N HIS A 75 19.71 19.55 -16.94
CA HIS A 75 19.06 19.15 -18.19
C HIS A 75 19.86 19.52 -19.46
N VAL A 76 21.18 19.32 -19.42
CA VAL A 76 22.08 19.65 -20.55
C VAL A 76 22.73 18.39 -21.12
N TRP A 77 22.60 18.20 -22.43
CA TRP A 77 23.37 17.19 -23.18
C TRP A 77 24.75 17.73 -23.55
N THR A 78 25.78 16.96 -23.24
CA THR A 78 27.18 17.26 -23.57
C THR A 78 27.69 16.26 -24.60
N ASP A 79 28.17 16.76 -25.75
CA ASP A 79 28.90 15.97 -26.74
C ASP A 79 30.22 15.47 -26.14
N THR A 80 30.45 14.16 -26.20
CA THR A 80 31.69 13.53 -25.70
C THR A 80 32.82 13.53 -26.74
N GLY A 81 32.50 13.83 -28.01
CA GLY A 81 33.41 13.73 -29.13
C GLY A 81 33.63 12.31 -29.66
N VAL A 82 32.92 11.31 -29.12
CA VAL A 82 33.05 9.91 -29.54
C VAL A 82 32.12 9.65 -30.74
N PRO A 83 32.64 9.39 -31.95
CA PRO A 83 31.83 9.26 -33.14
C PRO A 83 31.07 7.93 -33.22
N ILE A 84 29.87 7.99 -33.77
CA ILE A 84 29.00 6.86 -34.14
C ILE A 84 28.94 6.75 -35.67
N ASP A 85 28.51 7.82 -36.34
CA ASP A 85 28.44 7.82 -37.81
C ASP A 85 28.61 9.24 -38.38
N PHE A 86 29.54 9.38 -39.34
CA PHE A 86 29.83 10.63 -40.04
C PHE A 86 28.84 10.93 -41.17
N ARG A 87 27.94 9.99 -41.45
CA ARG A 87 26.98 10.09 -42.54
C ARG A 87 25.76 10.87 -42.08
N SER A 88 25.44 11.98 -42.75
CA SER A 88 24.12 12.62 -42.63
C SER A 88 23.01 11.64 -43.01
N HIS A 89 21.77 11.87 -42.59
CA HIS A 89 20.63 11.03 -42.92
C HIS A 89 20.80 9.56 -42.47
N SER A 90 21.74 9.29 -41.56
CA SER A 90 21.84 8.02 -40.87
C SER A 90 20.95 8.03 -39.62
N LYS A 91 20.59 6.83 -39.18
CA LYS A 91 19.84 6.56 -37.95
C LYS A 91 20.55 5.43 -37.21
N SER A 92 20.14 5.17 -35.97
CA SER A 92 20.80 4.15 -35.16
C SER A 92 19.94 3.55 -34.07
N ASP A 93 20.18 2.31 -33.75
CA ASP A 93 19.59 1.63 -32.60
C ASP A 93 20.70 1.28 -31.60
N ALA A 94 20.49 1.64 -30.34
CA ALA A 94 21.46 1.48 -29.25
C ALA A 94 21.02 0.36 -28.31
N LEU A 95 21.98 -0.51 -27.97
CA LEU A 95 21.82 -1.61 -27.02
C LEU A 95 22.98 -1.59 -26.03
N PHE A 96 22.69 -1.38 -24.75
CA PHE A 96 23.66 -1.56 -23.68
C PHE A 96 23.40 -2.90 -22.98
N ASP A 97 24.36 -3.82 -23.03
CA ASP A 97 24.20 -5.18 -22.50
C ASP A 97 24.63 -5.32 -21.02
N GLY A 98 24.87 -4.19 -20.34
CA GLY A 98 25.45 -4.16 -18.99
C GLY A 98 26.98 -4.05 -18.97
N THR A 99 27.66 -4.31 -20.08
CA THR A 99 29.14 -4.29 -20.17
C THR A 99 29.67 -3.50 -21.36
N LYS A 100 28.97 -3.59 -22.50
CA LYS A 100 29.34 -3.03 -23.79
C LYS A 100 28.13 -2.29 -24.35
N LEU A 101 28.43 -1.20 -25.04
CA LEU A 101 27.44 -0.50 -25.86
C LEU A 101 27.58 -0.98 -27.29
N TYR A 102 26.49 -1.49 -27.85
CA TYR A 102 26.33 -1.83 -29.26
C TYR A 102 25.49 -0.75 -29.93
N VAL A 103 25.86 -0.37 -31.14
CA VAL A 103 25.07 0.56 -31.96
C VAL A 103 25.02 0.01 -33.37
N ALA A 104 23.81 -0.21 -33.89
CA ALA A 104 23.61 -0.44 -35.32
C ALA A 104 23.28 0.88 -36.00
N SER A 105 23.93 1.21 -37.11
CA SER A 105 23.68 2.43 -37.87
C SER A 105 23.49 2.17 -39.36
N HIS A 106 22.48 2.80 -39.93
CA HIS A 106 22.10 2.63 -41.33
C HIS A 106 21.74 3.98 -41.95
N ARG A 107 21.74 4.05 -43.28
CA ARG A 107 21.16 5.19 -44.03
C ARG A 107 19.64 5.03 -44.04
N PHE A 108 18.94 6.07 -43.62
CA PHE A 108 17.48 6.08 -43.59
C PHE A 108 16.89 6.11 -45.00
N SER A 109 15.79 5.39 -45.21
CA SER A 109 14.96 5.45 -46.42
C SER A 109 13.56 4.91 -46.14
N SER A 110 12.52 5.67 -46.45
CA SER A 110 11.10 5.30 -46.32
C SER A 110 10.54 4.51 -47.52
N ASP A 111 11.33 4.34 -48.60
CA ASP A 111 10.80 3.89 -49.89
C ASP A 111 11.38 2.50 -50.30
N GLY A 112 11.46 1.57 -49.35
CA GLY A 112 11.93 0.20 -49.58
C GLY A 112 13.45 0.01 -49.73
N GLY A 113 14.21 1.10 -49.68
CA GLY A 113 15.68 1.09 -49.61
C GLY A 113 16.43 0.89 -50.94
N ALA A 114 17.72 1.24 -50.96
CA ALA A 114 18.61 1.07 -52.11
C ALA A 114 19.93 0.41 -51.71
N SER A 115 20.40 -0.51 -52.56
CA SER A 115 21.69 -1.17 -52.41
C SER A 115 22.86 -0.20 -52.52
N GLY A 116 23.99 -0.52 -51.86
CA GLY A 116 25.20 0.29 -51.87
C GLY A 116 25.37 1.19 -50.65
N ASN A 117 24.45 1.11 -49.68
CA ASN A 117 24.51 1.84 -48.41
C ASN A 117 24.87 0.88 -47.28
N SER A 118 26.07 1.00 -46.71
CA SER A 118 26.50 0.10 -45.62
C SER A 118 25.61 0.23 -44.38
N ILE A 119 25.23 -0.91 -43.82
CA ILE A 119 24.73 -1.02 -42.45
C ILE A 119 25.93 -1.34 -41.58
N LEU A 120 26.17 -0.51 -40.58
CA LEU A 120 27.32 -0.57 -39.69
C LEU A 120 26.90 -1.13 -38.34
N MET A 121 27.62 -2.12 -37.84
CA MET A 121 27.59 -2.52 -36.45
C MET A 121 28.80 -1.92 -35.74
N LEU A 122 28.57 -1.30 -34.59
CA LEU A 122 29.58 -0.70 -33.73
C LEU A 122 29.50 -1.31 -32.33
N ARG A 123 30.66 -1.46 -31.67
CA ARG A 123 30.75 -1.85 -30.26
C ARG A 123 31.74 -0.97 -29.53
N TYR A 124 31.39 -0.52 -28.34
CA TYR A 124 32.19 0.38 -27.53
C TYR A 124 32.48 -0.23 -26.16
N GLY A 125 33.73 -0.08 -25.71
CA GLY A 125 34.12 -0.24 -24.31
C GLY A 125 33.89 1.05 -23.53
N TYR A 126 33.70 0.93 -22.22
CA TYR A 126 33.54 2.06 -21.31
C TYR A 126 34.72 2.17 -20.34
N ASP A 127 35.28 3.36 -20.20
CA ASP A 127 36.26 3.71 -19.17
C ASP A 127 35.55 4.41 -18.01
N SER A 128 35.42 3.72 -16.88
CA SER A 128 34.71 4.23 -15.69
C SER A 128 35.45 5.35 -14.96
N VAL A 129 36.75 5.54 -15.22
CA VAL A 129 37.56 6.61 -14.63
C VAL A 129 37.44 7.87 -15.48
N ALA A 130 37.59 7.73 -16.80
CA ALA A 130 37.44 8.83 -17.74
C ALA A 130 35.97 9.21 -17.99
N LYS A 131 35.02 8.35 -17.60
CA LYS A 131 33.59 8.48 -17.85
C LYS A 131 33.32 8.66 -19.35
N SER A 132 33.90 7.80 -20.18
CA SER A 132 33.84 7.92 -21.64
C SER A 132 33.81 6.57 -22.34
N TYR A 133 33.13 6.52 -23.49
CA TYR A 133 33.17 5.36 -24.37
C TYR A 133 34.35 5.46 -25.35
N ALA A 134 34.84 4.31 -25.79
CA ALA A 134 35.82 4.19 -26.87
C ALA A 134 35.40 3.05 -27.79
N LEU A 135 35.52 3.28 -29.11
CA LEU A 135 35.22 2.26 -30.11
C LEU A 135 36.18 1.08 -29.94
N ASP A 136 35.64 -0.12 -29.83
CA ASP A 136 36.46 -1.33 -29.69
C ASP A 136 37.28 -1.55 -30.99
N PRO A 137 38.54 -2.02 -30.88
CA PRO A 137 39.35 -2.34 -32.06
C PRO A 137 38.63 -3.32 -33.00
N GLY A 138 38.62 -2.99 -34.30
CA GLY A 138 37.98 -3.81 -35.34
C GLY A 138 36.59 -3.33 -35.77
N PHE A 139 35.94 -2.46 -34.99
CA PHE A 139 34.68 -1.83 -35.36
C PHE A 139 34.90 -0.48 -36.08
N PRO A 140 33.93 0.01 -36.88
CA PRO A 140 32.68 -0.65 -37.26
C PRO A 140 32.88 -1.83 -38.22
N VAL A 141 31.98 -2.81 -38.17
CA VAL A 141 31.87 -3.87 -39.19
C VAL A 141 30.64 -3.65 -40.04
N THR A 142 30.68 -4.07 -41.31
CA THR A 142 29.53 -3.95 -42.22
C THR A 142 28.72 -5.25 -42.19
N ILE A 143 27.44 -5.16 -41.81
CA ILE A 143 26.54 -6.32 -41.68
C ILE A 143 25.48 -6.38 -42.79
N GLY A 144 25.38 -5.32 -43.58
CA GLY A 144 24.44 -5.21 -44.70
C GLY A 144 24.83 -4.05 -45.62
N SER A 145 24.17 -3.95 -46.77
CA SER A 145 24.50 -2.96 -47.80
C SER A 145 23.28 -2.30 -48.42
N PHE A 146 22.24 -2.07 -47.61
CA PHE A 146 20.99 -1.43 -48.01
C PHE A 146 20.67 -0.23 -47.11
N SER A 147 20.02 0.79 -47.67
CA SER A 147 19.32 1.78 -46.84
C SER A 147 18.01 1.17 -46.35
N THR A 148 17.57 1.56 -45.16
CA THR A 148 16.40 0.96 -44.50
C THR A 148 15.64 2.03 -43.73
N GLU A 149 14.35 1.84 -43.50
CA GLU A 149 13.53 2.75 -42.70
C GLU A 149 13.87 2.61 -41.20
N SER A 150 14.11 1.37 -40.78
CA SER A 150 14.58 1.02 -39.44
C SER A 150 15.61 -0.10 -39.48
N MET A 151 16.41 -0.17 -38.42
CA MET A 151 17.33 -1.27 -38.12
C MET A 151 17.36 -1.48 -36.62
N VAL A 152 17.09 -2.69 -36.15
CA VAL A 152 17.02 -3.00 -34.72
C VAL A 152 17.98 -4.10 -34.33
N ILE A 153 18.53 -4.01 -33.12
CA ILE A 153 19.45 -5.00 -32.55
C ILE A 153 19.01 -5.44 -31.15
N ASP A 154 19.33 -6.69 -30.83
CA ASP A 154 19.25 -7.22 -29.47
C ASP A 154 20.26 -8.35 -29.29
N LYS A 155 20.48 -8.79 -28.05
CA LYS A 155 21.45 -9.82 -27.70
C LYS A 155 20.76 -10.96 -26.96
N ASP A 156 20.94 -12.17 -27.48
CA ASP A 156 20.35 -13.35 -26.90
C ASP A 156 21.10 -13.84 -25.66
N SER A 157 20.56 -14.87 -24.99
CA SER A 157 21.12 -15.37 -23.72
C SER A 157 22.49 -16.04 -23.89
N THR A 158 22.85 -16.42 -25.11
CA THR A 158 24.16 -17.02 -25.45
C THR A 158 25.23 -15.95 -25.69
N GLY A 159 24.82 -14.69 -25.77
CA GLY A 159 25.66 -13.56 -26.10
C GLY A 159 25.79 -13.29 -27.59
N THR A 160 24.98 -13.94 -28.43
CA THR A 160 24.93 -13.67 -29.87
C THR A 160 24.13 -12.37 -30.09
N VAL A 161 24.69 -11.44 -30.86
CA VAL A 161 24.02 -10.19 -31.20
C VAL A 161 23.26 -10.40 -32.49
N TRP A 162 21.97 -10.13 -32.47
CA TRP A 162 21.06 -10.23 -33.60
C TRP A 162 20.72 -8.86 -34.15
N ALA A 163 20.50 -8.78 -35.46
CA ALA A 163 20.02 -7.60 -36.16
C ALA A 163 18.84 -7.98 -37.06
N ALA A 164 17.83 -7.12 -37.12
CA ALA A 164 16.68 -7.27 -38.00
C ALA A 164 16.31 -5.95 -38.71
N TRP A 165 15.93 -6.05 -39.98
CA TRP A 165 15.51 -4.89 -40.79
C TRP A 165 14.67 -5.32 -41.99
N VAL A 166 14.01 -4.34 -42.61
CA VAL A 166 13.34 -4.54 -43.90
C VAL A 166 14.25 -4.07 -45.04
N GLN A 167 14.43 -4.92 -46.05
CA GLN A 167 15.07 -4.56 -47.31
C GLN A 167 14.41 -5.30 -48.48
N GLY A 168 14.20 -4.62 -49.60
CA GLY A 168 13.57 -5.25 -50.76
C GLY A 168 12.22 -5.89 -50.46
N LEU A 169 11.40 -5.21 -49.63
CA LEU A 169 10.07 -5.63 -49.19
C LEU A 169 10.03 -6.94 -48.40
N ARG A 170 11.11 -7.34 -47.73
CA ARG A 170 11.13 -8.51 -46.84
C ARG A 170 11.91 -8.21 -45.57
N VAL A 171 11.56 -8.88 -44.48
CA VAL A 171 12.34 -8.87 -43.24
C VAL A 171 13.58 -9.72 -43.41
N TYR A 172 14.73 -9.16 -43.08
CA TYR A 172 16.01 -9.85 -43.03
C TYR A 172 16.53 -9.92 -41.61
N THR A 173 17.29 -10.97 -41.33
CA THR A 173 18.05 -11.14 -40.09
C THR A 173 19.50 -11.46 -40.39
N SER A 174 20.38 -11.11 -39.45
CA SER A 174 21.79 -11.48 -39.40
C SER A 174 22.24 -11.47 -37.94
N HIS A 175 23.27 -12.23 -37.60
CA HIS A 175 23.78 -12.28 -36.24
C HIS A 175 25.28 -12.52 -36.17
N SER A 176 25.89 -12.23 -35.02
CA SER A 176 27.30 -12.51 -34.76
C SER A 176 27.60 -14.01 -34.68
N VAL A 177 28.83 -14.42 -34.98
CA VAL A 177 29.20 -15.84 -35.13
C VAL A 177 30.23 -16.24 -34.08
N GLY A 178 29.96 -17.33 -33.37
CA GLY A 178 30.96 -18.01 -32.53
C GLY A 178 31.48 -17.18 -31.34
N GLY A 179 30.68 -16.22 -30.87
CA GLY A 179 31.09 -15.28 -29.81
C GLY A 179 32.05 -14.18 -30.27
N ASP A 180 32.29 -14.05 -31.59
CA ASP A 180 33.07 -12.96 -32.17
C ASP A 180 32.14 -11.98 -32.90
N ASP A 181 31.88 -10.84 -32.24
CA ASP A 181 31.01 -9.77 -32.76
C ASP A 181 31.60 -9.05 -34.00
N LEU A 182 32.83 -9.37 -34.42
CA LEU A 182 33.41 -8.87 -35.67
C LEU A 182 32.97 -9.67 -36.90
N ILE A 183 32.44 -10.89 -36.71
CA ILE A 183 32.06 -11.80 -37.78
C ILE A 183 30.55 -12.01 -37.73
N TRP A 184 29.89 -11.77 -38.86
CA TRP A 184 28.43 -11.84 -38.99
C TRP A 184 28.01 -12.84 -40.06
N THR A 185 26.85 -13.45 -39.88
CA THR A 185 26.23 -14.29 -40.91
C THR A 185 25.84 -13.46 -42.13
N THR A 186 25.75 -14.12 -43.29
CA THR A 186 25.19 -13.45 -44.48
C THR A 186 23.71 -13.16 -44.21
N PRO A 187 23.22 -11.93 -44.45
CA PRO A 187 21.81 -11.61 -44.22
C PRO A 187 20.86 -12.57 -44.94
N ALA A 188 19.90 -13.12 -44.20
CA ALA A 188 18.93 -14.07 -44.70
C ALA A 188 17.50 -13.53 -44.54
N ILE A 189 16.60 -13.91 -45.45
CA ILE A 189 15.18 -13.61 -45.32
C ILE A 189 14.63 -14.37 -44.10
N LEU A 190 13.93 -13.67 -43.22
CA LEU A 190 13.27 -14.26 -42.06
C LEU A 190 12.18 -15.23 -42.53
N PRO A 191 12.20 -16.51 -42.11
CA PRO A 191 11.13 -17.46 -42.45
C PRO A 191 9.75 -16.93 -42.05
N GLY A 192 8.80 -16.95 -42.98
CA GLY A 192 7.47 -16.35 -42.80
C GLY A 192 7.31 -14.94 -43.38
N SER A 193 8.40 -14.30 -43.84
CA SER A 193 8.39 -13.06 -44.63
C SER A 193 8.56 -13.36 -46.14
N ASP A 194 7.98 -14.46 -46.62
CA ASP A 194 8.22 -14.98 -47.98
C ASP A 194 7.50 -14.20 -49.08
N SER A 195 6.45 -13.44 -48.75
CA SER A 195 5.74 -12.53 -49.64
C SER A 195 6.26 -11.10 -49.50
N ASP A 196 6.18 -10.33 -50.59
CA ASP A 196 6.56 -8.92 -50.58
C ASP A 196 5.61 -8.12 -49.67
N LEU A 197 6.20 -7.42 -48.71
CA LEU A 197 5.57 -6.44 -47.83
C LEU A 197 5.18 -5.17 -48.61
N THR A 198 4.44 -4.27 -47.96
CA THR A 198 4.14 -2.94 -48.52
C THR A 198 5.35 -1.99 -48.41
N LEU A 199 5.28 -0.78 -49.01
CA LEU A 199 6.44 0.11 -49.19
C LEU A 199 6.94 0.78 -47.90
N ASP A 200 6.15 0.75 -46.82
CA ASP A 200 6.35 1.50 -45.57
C ASP A 200 6.10 0.52 -44.40
N GLU A 201 7.07 -0.39 -44.17
CA GLU A 201 6.94 -1.49 -43.22
C GLU A 201 8.22 -1.64 -42.43
N VAL A 202 8.07 -1.82 -41.12
CA VAL A 202 9.20 -1.95 -40.18
C VAL A 202 9.11 -3.24 -39.39
N CYS A 203 10.22 -3.59 -38.76
CA CYS A 203 10.28 -4.66 -37.79
C CYS A 203 10.93 -4.18 -36.49
N SER A 204 10.64 -4.89 -35.41
CA SER A 204 11.30 -4.74 -34.12
C SER A 204 11.80 -6.09 -33.63
N LEU A 205 12.81 -6.08 -32.77
CA LEU A 205 13.57 -7.25 -32.31
C LEU A 205 13.65 -7.20 -30.79
N ILE A 206 13.46 -8.34 -30.13
CA ILE A 206 13.54 -8.45 -28.67
C ILE A 206 14.07 -9.82 -28.23
N HIS A 207 14.99 -9.85 -27.27
CA HIS A 207 15.32 -11.03 -26.47
C HIS A 207 14.31 -11.16 -25.34
N PHE A 208 13.73 -12.34 -25.15
CA PHE A 208 12.72 -12.57 -24.11
C PHE A 208 12.76 -14.01 -23.60
N GLY A 209 12.13 -14.29 -22.46
CA GLY A 209 12.07 -15.65 -21.89
C GLY A 209 13.41 -16.23 -21.41
N GLY A 210 14.51 -15.50 -21.60
CA GLY A 210 15.86 -15.88 -21.16
C GLY A 210 16.56 -16.90 -22.08
N ASP A 211 15.98 -17.25 -23.22
CA ASP A 211 16.49 -18.31 -24.09
C ASP A 211 16.06 -18.20 -25.57
N ARG A 212 15.57 -17.04 -26.00
CA ARG A 212 15.04 -16.85 -27.35
C ARG A 212 15.00 -15.40 -27.80
N ILE A 213 15.03 -15.22 -29.12
CA ILE A 213 14.83 -13.95 -29.81
C ILE A 213 13.49 -13.94 -30.54
N GLY A 214 12.84 -12.78 -30.56
CA GLY A 214 11.58 -12.53 -31.26
C GLY A 214 11.70 -11.37 -32.24
N VAL A 215 11.16 -11.54 -33.44
CA VAL A 215 11.02 -10.49 -34.46
C VAL A 215 9.55 -10.21 -34.71
N LEU A 216 9.10 -8.99 -34.40
CA LEU A 216 7.76 -8.50 -34.70
C LEU A 216 7.80 -7.63 -35.95
N TRP A 217 6.88 -7.81 -36.88
CA TRP A 217 6.71 -6.90 -38.01
C TRP A 217 5.24 -6.74 -38.40
N SER A 218 4.95 -5.61 -39.04
CA SER A 218 3.67 -5.34 -39.68
C SER A 218 3.64 -5.93 -41.08
N ASP A 219 2.48 -6.47 -41.46
CA ASP A 219 2.22 -7.02 -42.80
C ASP A 219 0.88 -6.41 -43.26
N GLN A 220 0.93 -5.17 -43.74
CA GLN A 220 -0.25 -4.42 -44.16
C GLN A 220 -0.89 -4.98 -45.43
N ALA A 221 -0.14 -5.74 -46.23
CA ALA A 221 -0.68 -6.48 -47.37
C ALA A 221 -1.70 -7.54 -46.91
N LEU A 222 -1.45 -8.17 -45.76
CA LEU A 222 -2.36 -9.14 -45.13
C LEU A 222 -3.15 -8.58 -43.96
N ASN A 223 -2.94 -7.31 -43.61
CA ASN A 223 -3.57 -6.58 -42.52
C ASN A 223 -3.42 -7.30 -41.17
N LEU A 224 -2.19 -7.68 -40.81
CA LEU A 224 -1.87 -8.38 -39.56
C LEU A 224 -0.46 -8.04 -39.06
N PHE A 225 -0.20 -8.32 -37.79
CA PHE A 225 1.17 -8.38 -37.25
C PHE A 225 1.64 -9.84 -37.19
N ARG A 226 2.94 -10.05 -37.38
CA ARG A 226 3.57 -11.37 -37.28
C ARG A 226 4.70 -11.34 -36.27
N PHE A 227 4.83 -12.41 -35.49
CA PHE A 227 5.92 -12.57 -34.54
C PHE A 227 6.65 -13.90 -34.78
N ALA A 228 7.89 -13.83 -35.25
CA ALA A 228 8.73 -15.00 -35.44
C ALA A 228 9.63 -15.18 -34.22
N ILE A 229 9.79 -16.41 -33.76
CA ILE A 229 10.58 -16.75 -32.57
C ILE A 229 11.67 -17.73 -32.96
N HIS A 230 12.90 -17.42 -32.57
CA HIS A 230 14.06 -18.28 -32.70
C HIS A 230 14.54 -18.68 -31.31
N GLN A 231 14.70 -19.98 -31.09
CA GLN A 231 15.26 -20.52 -29.85
C GLN A 231 16.78 -20.43 -29.92
N ASP A 232 17.41 -19.98 -28.83
CA ASP A 232 18.85 -19.85 -28.76
C ASP A 232 19.57 -21.17 -29.10
N GLY A 233 20.55 -21.08 -30.00
CA GLY A 233 21.34 -22.23 -30.47
C GLY A 233 20.62 -23.15 -31.46
N ALA A 234 19.39 -22.85 -31.88
CA ALA A 234 18.74 -23.54 -32.99
C ALA A 234 19.40 -23.18 -34.34
N PRO A 235 19.25 -24.00 -35.39
CA PRO A 235 19.71 -23.63 -36.74
C PRO A 235 19.01 -22.37 -37.26
N ASP A 236 19.73 -21.51 -37.98
CA ASP A 236 19.27 -20.19 -38.46
C ASP A 236 17.94 -20.20 -39.24
N ASP A 237 17.59 -21.31 -39.88
CA ASP A 237 16.36 -21.48 -40.66
C ASP A 237 15.15 -21.99 -39.83
N VAL A 238 15.34 -22.26 -38.54
CA VAL A 238 14.31 -22.76 -37.63
C VAL A 238 13.69 -21.61 -36.84
N TRP A 239 12.45 -21.27 -37.19
CA TRP A 239 11.63 -20.26 -36.53
C TRP A 239 10.20 -20.75 -36.33
N SER A 240 9.57 -20.37 -35.22
CA SER A 240 8.12 -20.54 -35.03
C SER A 240 7.39 -19.22 -35.23
N LEU A 241 6.25 -19.25 -35.91
CA LEU A 241 5.49 -18.06 -36.27
C LEU A 241 4.19 -17.95 -35.47
N GLU A 242 3.93 -16.77 -34.91
CA GLU A 242 2.70 -16.39 -34.23
C GLU A 242 2.06 -15.17 -34.92
N THR A 243 0.76 -14.98 -34.71
CA THR A 243 0.00 -13.81 -35.21
C THR A 243 -0.53 -13.01 -34.03
N PRO A 244 0.22 -12.00 -33.54
CA PRO A 244 -0.18 -11.19 -32.38
C PRO A 244 -1.53 -10.49 -32.54
N LEU A 245 -1.84 -10.02 -33.74
CA LEU A 245 -3.07 -9.31 -34.05
C LEU A 245 -3.40 -9.45 -35.55
N SER A 246 -4.68 -9.61 -35.89
CA SER A 246 -5.17 -9.77 -37.26
C SER A 246 -6.32 -8.82 -37.58
N GLY A 247 -6.45 -8.40 -38.84
CA GLY A 247 -7.44 -7.42 -39.29
C GLY A 247 -7.06 -5.97 -38.99
N GLU A 248 -5.86 -5.76 -38.47
CA GLU A 248 -5.38 -4.50 -37.91
C GLU A 248 -3.85 -4.48 -37.98
N SER A 249 -3.28 -3.70 -38.90
CA SER A 249 -1.84 -3.43 -38.93
C SER A 249 -1.51 -2.05 -39.48
N ASP A 250 -0.47 -1.47 -38.92
CA ASP A 250 0.19 -0.23 -39.30
C ASP A 250 1.67 -0.40 -38.88
N ASP A 251 2.57 0.39 -39.44
CA ASP A 251 4.02 0.25 -39.32
C ASP A 251 4.63 0.87 -38.05
N HIS A 252 3.81 1.29 -37.09
CA HIS A 252 4.28 1.81 -35.82
C HIS A 252 4.39 0.70 -34.78
N ILE A 253 5.63 0.27 -34.47
CA ILE A 253 5.93 -0.85 -33.56
C ILE A 253 7.05 -0.46 -32.59
N HIS A 254 6.91 -0.83 -31.32
CA HIS A 254 8.01 -0.87 -30.35
C HIS A 254 7.83 -2.05 -29.38
N LEU A 255 8.93 -2.64 -28.91
CA LEU A 255 8.95 -3.81 -28.04
C LEU A 255 9.61 -3.53 -26.69
N ALA A 256 9.15 -4.22 -25.66
CA ALA A 256 9.80 -4.36 -24.36
C ALA A 256 9.56 -5.77 -23.80
N THR A 257 10.35 -6.19 -22.82
CA THR A 257 10.18 -7.47 -22.13
C THR A 257 10.39 -7.31 -20.62
N ASP A 258 9.67 -8.09 -19.82
CA ASP A 258 9.84 -8.11 -18.36
C ASP A 258 10.67 -9.32 -17.91
N ALA A 259 11.07 -9.34 -16.64
CA ALA A 259 11.84 -10.43 -16.07
C ALA A 259 11.09 -11.79 -16.07
N ALA A 260 9.77 -11.79 -16.23
CA ALA A 260 8.96 -12.99 -16.39
C ALA A 260 8.98 -13.56 -17.82
N GLY A 261 9.58 -12.84 -18.77
CA GLY A 261 9.68 -13.23 -20.18
C GLY A 261 8.43 -12.92 -20.99
N ARG A 262 7.53 -12.06 -20.50
CA ARG A 262 6.43 -11.53 -21.30
C ARG A 262 6.97 -10.54 -22.33
N VAL A 263 6.32 -10.46 -23.49
CA VAL A 263 6.65 -9.48 -24.54
C VAL A 263 5.55 -8.45 -24.60
N PHE A 264 5.92 -7.18 -24.55
CA PHE A 264 5.03 -6.03 -24.65
C PHE A 264 5.30 -5.33 -25.97
N ALA A 265 4.28 -5.26 -26.83
CA ALA A 265 4.37 -4.59 -28.11
C ALA A 265 3.37 -3.45 -28.17
N THR A 266 3.85 -2.21 -28.28
CA THR A 266 2.97 -1.11 -28.67
C THR A 266 2.87 -1.05 -30.16
N VAL A 267 1.64 -1.09 -30.66
CA VAL A 267 1.32 -1.04 -32.08
C VAL A 267 0.26 0.01 -32.36
N LYS A 268 0.21 0.47 -33.60
CA LYS A 268 -0.93 1.20 -34.14
C LYS A 268 -1.74 0.30 -35.06
N ASN A 269 -3.04 0.54 -35.18
CA ASN A 269 -3.88 -0.14 -36.17
C ASN A 269 -4.39 0.83 -37.26
N ALA A 270 -5.02 0.25 -38.28
CA ALA A 270 -5.64 0.98 -39.39
C ALA A 270 -6.80 1.92 -38.98
N ALA A 271 -7.26 1.88 -37.73
CA ALA A 271 -8.28 2.78 -37.17
C ALA A 271 -7.66 3.93 -36.35
N ASP A 272 -6.34 4.14 -36.45
CA ASP A 272 -5.56 5.09 -35.66
C ASP A 272 -5.59 4.84 -34.14
N GLU A 273 -5.98 3.64 -33.69
CA GLU A 273 -5.90 3.27 -32.29
C GLU A 273 -4.49 2.82 -31.93
N LEU A 274 -4.02 3.21 -30.75
CA LEU A 274 -2.82 2.64 -30.15
C LEU A 274 -3.22 1.45 -29.28
N LYS A 275 -2.53 0.33 -29.46
CA LYS A 275 -2.75 -0.92 -28.73
C LYS A 275 -1.46 -1.37 -28.07
N LEU A 276 -1.60 -1.97 -26.89
CA LEU A 276 -0.55 -2.73 -26.23
C LEU A 276 -0.90 -4.20 -26.38
N LEU A 277 -0.10 -4.94 -27.13
CA LEU A 277 -0.19 -6.39 -27.25
C LEU A 277 0.76 -7.01 -26.22
N VAL A 278 0.27 -7.96 -25.44
CA VAL A 278 1.08 -8.67 -24.44
C VAL A 278 1.08 -10.14 -24.76
N ARG A 279 2.28 -10.69 -24.99
CA ARG A 279 2.53 -12.12 -25.10
C ARG A 279 2.86 -12.67 -23.73
N ASP A 280 2.06 -13.62 -23.25
CA ASP A 280 2.31 -14.35 -22.02
C ASP A 280 2.04 -15.85 -22.22
N ALA A 281 3.03 -16.68 -21.91
CA ALA A 281 3.00 -18.13 -22.13
C ALA A 281 2.48 -18.56 -23.53
N GLY A 282 2.83 -17.80 -24.58
CA GLY A 282 2.41 -18.07 -25.97
C GLY A 282 1.02 -17.54 -26.35
N ASN A 283 0.30 -16.89 -25.44
CA ASN A 283 -0.98 -16.25 -25.72
C ASN A 283 -0.80 -14.74 -25.91
N TRP A 284 -1.45 -14.19 -26.92
CA TRP A 284 -1.47 -12.74 -27.17
C TRP A 284 -2.77 -12.13 -26.66
N THR A 285 -2.66 -11.09 -25.84
CA THR A 285 -3.77 -10.27 -25.35
C THR A 285 -3.60 -8.84 -25.81
N SER A 286 -4.68 -8.19 -26.25
CA SER A 286 -4.67 -6.80 -26.72
C SER A 286 -5.35 -5.88 -25.71
N PHE A 287 -4.71 -4.76 -25.39
CA PHE A 287 -5.24 -3.70 -24.54
C PHE A 287 -5.30 -2.37 -25.32
N LEU A 288 -6.41 -1.65 -25.21
CA LEU A 288 -6.54 -0.32 -25.82
C LEU A 288 -5.71 0.68 -25.02
N VAL A 289 -4.74 1.33 -25.67
CA VAL A 289 -3.98 2.43 -25.10
C VAL A 289 -4.72 3.74 -25.36
N SER A 290 -5.03 4.04 -26.62
CA SER A 290 -5.77 5.25 -27.01
C SER A 290 -6.66 4.98 -28.22
N THR A 291 -7.72 5.78 -28.34
CA THR A 291 -8.64 5.71 -29.48
C THR A 291 -8.10 6.53 -30.67
N GLY A 292 -8.59 6.27 -31.89
CA GLY A 292 -8.27 7.11 -33.05
C GLY A 292 -8.70 8.58 -32.90
N ALA A 293 -9.66 8.87 -32.01
CA ALA A 293 -10.07 10.23 -31.69
C ALA A 293 -9.00 11.01 -30.90
N ASP A 294 -8.10 10.31 -30.20
CA ASP A 294 -6.99 10.91 -29.46
C ASP A 294 -5.83 11.32 -30.39
N ARG A 295 -5.83 10.83 -31.64
CA ARG A 295 -4.87 11.16 -32.71
C ARG A 295 -3.40 11.03 -32.29
N LEU A 296 -3.07 9.93 -31.61
CA LEU A 296 -1.70 9.59 -31.21
C LEU A 296 -1.05 8.62 -32.20
N THR A 297 0.28 8.70 -32.35
CA THR A 297 1.08 7.88 -33.26
C THR A 297 2.49 7.63 -32.70
N ARG A 298 3.26 6.72 -33.32
CA ARG A 298 4.65 6.41 -32.95
C ARG A 298 4.82 6.05 -31.46
N PRO A 299 4.09 5.04 -30.96
CA PRO A 299 4.18 4.67 -29.57
C PRO A 299 5.49 3.94 -29.27
N ILE A 300 6.09 4.27 -28.13
CA ILE A 300 7.14 3.47 -27.50
C ILE A 300 6.65 2.97 -26.14
N VAL A 301 7.13 1.82 -25.71
CA VAL A 301 6.80 1.20 -24.41
C VAL A 301 8.05 1.01 -23.56
N LEU A 302 7.95 1.38 -22.28
CA LEU A 302 8.97 1.17 -21.25
C LEU A 302 8.31 0.55 -20.02
N LEU A 303 9.05 -0.31 -19.31
CA LEU A 303 8.56 -1.02 -18.13
C LEU A 303 9.32 -0.56 -16.89
N ASP A 304 8.57 -0.26 -15.82
CA ASP A 304 9.08 -0.09 -14.46
C ASP A 304 8.61 -1.27 -13.61
N GLU A 305 9.45 -2.31 -13.52
CA GLU A 305 9.11 -3.53 -12.77
C GLU A 305 9.12 -3.31 -11.26
N GLU A 306 9.96 -2.38 -10.77
CA GLU A 306 10.04 -1.99 -9.34
C GLU A 306 8.71 -1.39 -8.87
N ARG A 307 8.05 -0.59 -9.73
CA ARG A 307 6.75 0.06 -9.44
C ARG A 307 5.56 -0.62 -10.07
N ARG A 308 5.76 -1.76 -10.73
CA ARG A 308 4.71 -2.50 -11.47
C ARG A 308 3.98 -1.61 -12.47
N ARG A 309 4.70 -0.76 -13.22
CA ARG A 309 4.11 0.22 -14.15
C ARG A 309 4.58 0.01 -15.59
N ILE A 310 3.64 0.18 -16.52
CA ILE A 310 3.87 0.29 -17.95
C ILE A 310 3.77 1.75 -18.34
N HIS A 311 4.76 2.27 -19.06
CA HIS A 311 4.77 3.59 -19.66
C HIS A 311 4.66 3.46 -21.18
N VAL A 312 3.69 4.15 -21.78
CA VAL A 312 3.58 4.30 -23.23
C VAL A 312 3.70 5.78 -23.57
N PHE A 313 4.71 6.13 -24.37
CA PHE A 313 4.86 7.49 -24.90
C PHE A 313 4.44 7.52 -26.36
N ALA A 314 3.70 8.54 -26.78
CA ALA A 314 3.26 8.67 -28.16
C ALA A 314 3.22 10.15 -28.60
N SER A 315 3.44 10.38 -29.89
CA SER A 315 3.36 11.71 -30.50
C SER A 315 1.93 12.03 -30.93
N GLY A 316 1.47 13.24 -30.67
CA GLY A 316 0.19 13.74 -31.16
C GLY A 316 0.30 14.14 -32.63
N GLN A 317 -0.45 13.45 -33.49
CA GLN A 317 -0.35 13.53 -34.95
C GLN A 317 -0.65 14.93 -35.51
N ASP A 318 -1.49 15.71 -34.82
CA ASP A 318 -1.91 17.04 -35.26
C ASP A 318 -1.22 18.20 -34.55
N ASN A 319 -0.56 17.93 -33.43
CA ASN A 319 -0.16 18.96 -32.49
C ASN A 319 1.29 18.83 -31.99
N GLY A 320 2.01 17.78 -32.38
CA GLY A 320 3.41 17.57 -32.00
C GLY A 320 3.62 17.61 -30.48
N LEU A 321 2.64 17.13 -29.71
CA LEU A 321 2.78 16.95 -28.28
C LEU A 321 3.24 15.53 -28.00
N ILE A 322 4.17 15.33 -27.07
CA ILE A 322 4.51 13.99 -26.59
C ILE A 322 3.65 13.71 -25.36
N HIS A 323 2.85 12.66 -25.45
CA HIS A 323 1.96 12.20 -24.39
C HIS A 323 2.50 10.96 -23.70
N GLU A 324 2.28 10.85 -22.40
CA GLU A 324 2.50 9.67 -21.57
C GLU A 324 1.16 9.04 -21.16
N LYS A 325 1.09 7.73 -21.31
CA LYS A 325 0.00 6.85 -20.89
C LYS A 325 0.59 5.81 -19.95
N THR A 326 -0.01 5.64 -18.76
CA THR A 326 0.46 4.65 -17.78
C THR A 326 -0.61 3.61 -17.47
N ALA A 327 -0.19 2.38 -17.19
CA ALA A 327 -1.04 1.29 -16.69
C ALA A 327 -0.28 0.42 -15.66
N SER A 328 -1.00 -0.38 -14.87
CA SER A 328 -0.39 -1.42 -14.03
C SER A 328 0.19 -2.54 -14.91
N LEU A 329 1.29 -3.12 -14.46
CA LEU A 329 1.89 -4.33 -15.03
C LEU A 329 1.14 -5.61 -14.59
N ASP A 330 0.35 -5.53 -13.51
CA ASP A 330 -0.46 -6.61 -12.93
C ASP A 330 -1.91 -6.61 -13.43
N ALA A 331 -2.49 -5.42 -13.64
CA ALA A 331 -3.85 -5.22 -14.11
C ALA A 331 -3.90 -4.14 -15.20
N ILE A 332 -3.54 -4.52 -16.43
CA ILE A 332 -3.34 -3.58 -17.54
C ILE A 332 -4.67 -2.92 -17.93
N ALA A 333 -4.78 -1.62 -17.63
CA ALA A 333 -5.88 -0.77 -18.08
C ALA A 333 -5.38 0.69 -18.19
N PHE A 334 -5.56 1.30 -19.37
CA PHE A 334 -5.23 2.70 -19.61
C PHE A 334 -6.46 3.59 -19.42
N ALA A 335 -6.29 4.75 -18.78
CA ALA A 335 -7.35 5.75 -18.65
C ALA A 335 -7.78 6.30 -20.02
N SER A 336 -9.03 6.75 -20.19
CA SER A 336 -9.48 7.34 -21.46
C SER A 336 -8.80 8.67 -21.77
N GLY A 337 -8.70 9.02 -23.05
CA GLY A 337 -8.07 10.26 -23.52
C GLY A 337 -6.58 10.11 -23.88
N PRO A 338 -5.95 11.19 -24.33
CA PRO A 338 -4.60 11.16 -24.90
C PRO A 338 -3.49 10.98 -23.85
N GLY A 339 -3.79 11.13 -22.55
CA GLY A 339 -2.80 11.02 -21.47
C GLY A 339 -2.13 12.34 -21.13
N THR A 340 -1.06 12.27 -20.33
CA THR A 340 -0.35 13.44 -19.78
C THR A 340 0.62 13.99 -20.82
N VAL A 341 0.61 15.30 -21.10
CA VAL A 341 1.64 15.93 -21.94
C VAL A 341 2.96 15.98 -21.16
N VAL A 342 4.02 15.43 -21.73
CA VAL A 342 5.36 15.40 -21.12
C VAL A 342 6.40 16.22 -21.89
N ILE A 343 6.21 16.43 -23.19
CA ILE A 343 7.00 17.37 -23.99
C ILE A 343 6.07 18.23 -24.85
N GLN A 344 6.29 19.54 -24.80
CA GLN A 344 5.57 20.54 -25.57
C GLN A 344 6.48 21.76 -25.80
N ASP A 345 6.60 22.18 -27.05
CA ASP A 345 6.93 23.56 -27.39
C ASP A 345 5.60 24.29 -27.61
N ALA A 346 5.29 25.26 -26.77
CA ALA A 346 4.03 26.00 -26.84
C ALA A 346 4.00 26.98 -28.03
N SER A 347 5.16 27.27 -28.63
CA SER A 347 5.32 28.18 -29.76
C SER A 347 5.24 27.50 -31.12
N ASP A 348 5.55 26.19 -31.20
CA ASP A 348 5.48 25.41 -32.44
C ASP A 348 5.09 23.92 -32.18
N PRO A 349 3.95 23.45 -32.73
CA PRO A 349 3.41 22.11 -32.48
C PRO A 349 4.09 21.00 -33.32
N LEU A 350 5.41 20.96 -33.37
CA LEU A 350 6.16 20.03 -34.23
C LEU A 350 7.26 19.23 -33.49
N VAL A 351 7.08 19.00 -32.19
CA VAL A 351 7.89 18.04 -31.42
C VAL A 351 7.34 16.63 -31.60
N ASN A 352 8.05 15.78 -32.33
CA ASN A 352 7.57 14.46 -32.71
C ASN A 352 8.63 13.38 -32.50
N ASN A 353 8.22 12.13 -32.74
CA ASN A 353 9.10 10.98 -32.88
C ASN A 353 9.79 10.66 -31.54
N ALA A 354 8.99 10.26 -30.56
CA ALA A 354 9.47 9.87 -29.24
C ALA A 354 10.37 8.63 -29.32
N THR A 355 11.47 8.64 -28.59
CA THR A 355 12.39 7.51 -28.42
C THR A 355 12.96 7.52 -27.01
N SER A 356 13.48 6.38 -26.57
CA SER A 356 14.15 6.23 -25.29
C SER A 356 15.16 5.08 -25.37
N THR A 357 15.11 4.16 -24.41
CA THR A 357 16.01 3.02 -24.24
C THR A 357 15.30 1.68 -24.38
N LYS A 358 16.08 0.62 -24.60
CA LYS A 358 15.63 -0.78 -24.48
C LYS A 358 15.63 -1.28 -23.03
N GLN A 359 16.34 -0.59 -22.13
CA GLN A 359 16.44 -1.01 -20.73
C GLN A 359 15.10 -0.77 -20.00
N ASN A 360 14.71 -1.72 -19.16
CA ASN A 360 13.68 -1.44 -18.14
C ASN A 360 14.19 -0.35 -17.20
N VAL A 361 13.25 0.44 -16.67
CA VAL A 361 13.54 1.57 -15.79
C VAL A 361 13.21 1.24 -14.34
N ASP A 362 13.88 1.90 -13.41
CA ASP A 362 13.65 1.77 -11.97
C ASP A 362 13.96 3.08 -11.22
N SER A 363 13.94 3.04 -9.89
CA SER A 363 14.27 4.19 -9.03
C SER A 363 15.66 4.76 -9.28
N SER A 364 16.62 3.93 -9.69
CA SER A 364 18.02 4.28 -9.89
C SER A 364 18.26 4.89 -11.27
N THR A 365 17.56 4.41 -12.30
CA THR A 365 17.67 4.94 -13.66
C THR A 365 16.84 6.20 -13.85
N GLY A 366 15.68 6.28 -13.19
CA GLY A 366 14.59 7.16 -13.62
C GLY A 366 14.16 6.82 -15.05
N LEU A 367 13.48 7.75 -15.73
CA LEU A 367 13.11 7.59 -17.13
C LEU A 367 13.31 8.88 -17.91
N VAL A 368 13.98 8.80 -19.06
CA VAL A 368 14.15 9.92 -20.00
C VAL A 368 13.52 9.58 -21.33
N VAL A 369 12.63 10.44 -21.81
CA VAL A 369 12.08 10.39 -23.17
C VAL A 369 12.69 11.52 -23.98
N LEU A 370 13.07 11.22 -25.23
CA LEU A 370 13.64 12.16 -26.19
C LEU A 370 12.71 12.28 -27.40
N ALA A 371 12.61 13.46 -27.99
CA ALA A 371 11.88 13.73 -29.22
C ALA A 371 12.66 14.74 -30.08
N ALA A 372 12.27 14.87 -31.35
CA ALA A 372 12.87 15.82 -32.27
C ALA A 372 11.85 16.90 -32.64
N HIS A 373 12.28 18.16 -32.55
CA HIS A 373 11.54 19.29 -33.09
C HIS A 373 11.94 19.53 -34.54
N GLU A 374 11.02 19.30 -35.48
CA GLU A 374 11.34 19.27 -36.91
C GLU A 374 11.62 20.65 -37.51
N THR A 375 10.92 21.71 -37.06
CA THR A 375 11.14 23.08 -37.56
C THR A 375 12.45 23.70 -37.08
N THR A 376 12.73 23.63 -35.78
CA THR A 376 13.91 24.25 -35.14
C THR A 376 15.16 23.38 -35.29
N GLU A 377 15.00 22.13 -35.76
CA GLU A 377 16.04 21.11 -35.79
C GLU A 377 16.73 20.95 -34.43
N SER A 378 15.95 20.90 -33.34
CA SER A 378 16.45 20.71 -31.97
C SER A 378 15.86 19.47 -31.29
N TYR A 379 16.66 18.78 -30.48
CA TYR A 379 16.15 17.71 -29.63
C TYR A 379 15.36 18.29 -28.46
N TRP A 380 14.40 17.55 -27.94
CA TRP A 380 13.71 17.85 -26.69
C TRP A 380 13.69 16.62 -25.82
N HIS A 381 13.84 16.77 -24.50
CA HIS A 381 13.70 15.66 -23.57
C HIS A 381 12.87 16.01 -22.35
N HIS A 382 12.33 14.98 -21.72
CA HIS A 382 11.72 15.08 -20.40
C HIS A 382 12.20 13.95 -19.51
N THR A 383 12.47 14.27 -18.25
CA THR A 383 12.77 13.29 -17.21
C THR A 383 11.48 13.01 -16.43
N VAL A 384 10.96 11.80 -16.55
CA VAL A 384 9.82 11.35 -15.74
C VAL A 384 10.36 10.91 -14.39
N ALA A 385 9.93 11.61 -13.33
CA ALA A 385 10.32 11.27 -11.97
C ALA A 385 9.75 9.89 -11.58
N PRO A 386 10.51 9.03 -10.89
CA PRO A 386 9.98 7.77 -10.40
C PRO A 386 8.82 8.04 -9.44
N ALA A 387 7.68 7.35 -9.63
CA ALA A 387 6.56 7.46 -8.70
C ALA A 387 6.97 6.97 -7.30
N ALA A 388 6.41 7.52 -6.22
CA ALA A 388 6.72 6.98 -4.89
C ALA A 388 6.26 5.52 -4.77
N LEU A 389 7.07 4.66 -4.14
CA LEU A 389 6.66 3.28 -3.89
C LEU A 389 5.41 3.27 -3.00
N LEU A 390 4.44 2.45 -3.39
CA LEU A 390 3.28 2.13 -2.57
C LEU A 390 3.77 1.30 -1.39
N VAL A 391 3.60 1.81 -0.18
CA VAL A 391 3.98 1.11 1.06
C VAL A 391 2.80 1.17 2.01
N ALA A 392 2.22 0.01 2.32
CA ALA A 392 1.15 -0.15 3.28
C ALA A 392 1.67 0.18 4.68
N SER A 393 0.91 0.99 5.42
CA SER A 393 1.21 1.29 6.83
C SER A 393 -0.03 1.79 7.52
N PHE A 394 -0.21 1.46 8.80
CA PHE A 394 -1.34 1.95 9.56
C PHE A 394 -1.05 2.09 11.06
N SER A 395 -1.99 2.74 11.75
CA SER A 395 -2.06 2.78 13.21
C SER A 395 -3.47 2.46 13.68
N ALA A 396 -3.59 2.06 14.94
CA ALA A 396 -4.87 1.72 15.56
C ALA A 396 -4.92 2.23 17.02
N ALA A 397 -6.10 2.64 17.47
CA ALA A 397 -6.33 3.01 18.87
C ALA A 397 -7.79 2.80 19.31
N PRO A 398 -8.04 2.27 20.53
CA PRO A 398 -7.07 1.67 21.45
C PRO A 398 -6.55 0.29 20.96
N LEU A 399 -5.41 -0.17 21.50
CA LEU A 399 -4.86 -1.50 21.18
C LEU A 399 -5.35 -2.61 22.13
N ALA A 400 -5.97 -2.24 23.25
CA ALA A 400 -6.54 -3.20 24.19
C ALA A 400 -7.74 -2.62 24.95
N GLY A 401 -8.66 -3.50 25.35
CA GLY A 401 -9.85 -3.12 26.12
C GLY A 401 -10.75 -4.31 26.47
N GLN A 402 -11.90 -4.01 27.05
CA GLN A 402 -12.94 -5.00 27.34
C GLN A 402 -13.89 -5.12 26.13
N SER A 403 -14.49 -6.29 25.93
CA SER A 403 -15.55 -6.49 24.95
C SER A 403 -16.87 -5.81 25.38
N PRO A 404 -17.61 -5.14 24.47
CA PRO A 404 -17.23 -4.83 23.10
C PRO A 404 -16.19 -3.69 23.04
N LEU A 405 -15.22 -3.81 22.12
CA LEU A 405 -14.14 -2.83 21.95
C LEU A 405 -14.20 -2.15 20.58
N ASP A 406 -14.52 -0.86 20.56
CA ASP A 406 -14.38 -0.01 19.38
C ASP A 406 -12.91 0.39 19.17
N VAL A 407 -12.37 0.10 17.99
CA VAL A 407 -11.00 0.45 17.58
C VAL A 407 -11.03 1.30 16.31
N GLN A 408 -10.44 2.48 16.38
CA GLN A 408 -10.23 3.34 15.22
C GLN A 408 -8.94 2.96 14.52
N PHE A 409 -9.02 2.64 13.24
CA PHE A 409 -7.87 2.41 12.37
C PHE A 409 -7.59 3.65 11.52
N THR A 410 -6.31 3.97 11.32
CA THR A 410 -5.87 5.11 10.51
C THR A 410 -4.80 4.67 9.53
N ASP A 411 -5.07 4.87 8.24
CA ASP A 411 -4.11 4.67 7.16
C ASP A 411 -2.97 5.70 7.25
N THR A 412 -1.75 5.20 7.12
CA THR A 412 -0.51 5.99 7.08
C THR A 412 0.38 5.59 5.89
N SER A 413 -0.19 4.89 4.91
CA SER A 413 0.50 4.36 3.75
C SER A 413 1.07 5.45 2.85
N THR A 414 2.19 5.18 2.18
CA THR A 414 2.81 6.08 1.18
C THR A 414 2.52 5.63 -0.25
N GLY A 415 2.86 6.43 -1.25
CA GLY A 415 2.66 6.08 -2.67
C GLY A 415 1.26 6.39 -3.22
N ALA A 416 0.51 7.28 -2.54
CA ALA A 416 -0.80 7.78 -2.96
C ALA A 416 -1.83 6.66 -3.27
N PRO A 417 -2.15 5.80 -2.28
CA PRO A 417 -3.14 4.74 -2.44
C PRO A 417 -4.49 5.27 -2.89
N THR A 418 -5.16 4.50 -3.75
CA THR A 418 -6.52 4.79 -4.26
C THR A 418 -7.56 3.76 -3.82
N SER A 419 -7.15 2.72 -3.10
CA SER A 419 -8.02 1.66 -2.57
C SER A 419 -7.44 1.06 -1.30
N TRP A 420 -8.32 0.60 -0.40
CA TRP A 420 -7.98 0.00 0.90
C TRP A 420 -8.80 -1.27 1.10
N SER A 421 -8.21 -2.29 1.70
CA SER A 421 -8.87 -3.51 2.15
C SER A 421 -8.29 -3.90 3.50
N TRP A 422 -9.16 -3.93 4.51
CA TRP A 422 -8.82 -4.29 5.89
C TRP A 422 -9.34 -5.68 6.21
N ASP A 423 -8.51 -6.48 6.89
CA ASP A 423 -8.91 -7.69 7.62
C ASP A 423 -8.58 -7.48 9.11
N PHE A 424 -9.59 -7.55 9.97
CA PHE A 424 -9.46 -7.31 11.41
C PHE A 424 -9.15 -8.59 12.22
N GLY A 425 -8.98 -9.74 11.55
CA GLY A 425 -8.60 -11.00 12.18
C GLY A 425 -9.69 -11.70 13.00
N ASP A 426 -10.85 -11.07 13.15
CA ASP A 426 -12.07 -11.62 13.79
C ASP A 426 -13.14 -12.05 12.77
N GLY A 427 -12.81 -11.98 11.48
CA GLY A 427 -13.73 -12.21 10.35
C GLY A 427 -14.40 -10.93 9.83
N GLY A 428 -14.19 -9.78 10.47
CA GLY A 428 -14.60 -8.47 9.98
C GLY A 428 -13.66 -7.90 8.92
N THR A 429 -14.22 -7.13 7.98
CA THR A 429 -13.46 -6.47 6.89
C THR A 429 -13.97 -5.07 6.61
N ALA A 430 -13.14 -4.18 6.05
CA ALA A 430 -13.55 -2.85 5.61
C ALA A 430 -12.81 -2.37 4.35
N VAL A 431 -13.40 -1.42 3.62
CA VAL A 431 -12.78 -0.76 2.44
C VAL A 431 -12.63 0.75 2.58
N ALA A 432 -13.04 1.31 3.72
CA ALA A 432 -12.81 2.72 4.03
C ALA A 432 -11.34 2.95 4.37
N GLN A 433 -10.81 4.14 4.05
CA GLN A 433 -9.43 4.49 4.39
C GLN A 433 -9.15 4.46 5.91
N ASN A 434 -10.07 4.97 6.73
CA ASN A 434 -9.92 5.06 8.19
C ASN A 434 -11.16 4.46 8.90
N PRO A 435 -11.33 3.13 8.92
CA PRO A 435 -12.52 2.49 9.47
C PRO A 435 -12.52 2.50 11.01
N LEU A 436 -13.72 2.52 11.58
CA LEU A 436 -13.99 2.16 12.98
C LEU A 436 -14.53 0.73 13.00
N HIS A 437 -13.95 -0.15 13.82
CA HIS A 437 -14.36 -1.56 13.92
C HIS A 437 -14.64 -1.95 15.38
N GLU A 438 -15.68 -2.73 15.61
CA GLU A 438 -16.11 -3.21 16.93
C GLU A 438 -15.75 -4.69 17.10
N TYR A 439 -14.92 -5.00 18.09
CA TYR A 439 -14.60 -6.37 18.47
C TYR A 439 -15.53 -6.87 19.57
N ILE A 440 -16.33 -7.90 19.26
CA ILE A 440 -17.27 -8.52 20.20
C ILE A 440 -16.64 -9.74 20.89
N ALA A 441 -15.85 -10.53 20.16
CA ALA A 441 -15.20 -11.71 20.72
C ALA A 441 -13.95 -11.32 21.54
N THR A 442 -13.71 -12.03 22.63
CA THR A 442 -12.47 -11.88 23.40
C THR A 442 -11.34 -12.65 22.72
N GLY A 443 -10.12 -12.11 22.73
CA GLY A 443 -8.98 -12.74 22.06
C GLY A 443 -7.87 -11.76 21.74
N ILE A 444 -6.85 -12.26 21.03
CA ILE A 444 -5.79 -11.46 20.43
C ILE A 444 -5.98 -11.58 18.92
N PHE A 445 -6.14 -10.44 18.24
CA PHE A 445 -6.48 -10.40 16.82
C PHE A 445 -5.32 -9.85 15.97
N PRO A 446 -4.95 -10.54 14.87
CA PRO A 446 -4.10 -9.95 13.85
C PRO A 446 -4.89 -8.90 13.06
N VAL A 447 -4.20 -7.92 12.48
CA VAL A 447 -4.82 -6.97 11.55
C VAL A 447 -3.94 -6.82 10.32
N SER A 448 -4.54 -6.86 9.14
CA SER A 448 -3.87 -6.51 7.89
C SER A 448 -4.55 -5.36 7.15
N LEU A 449 -3.73 -4.56 6.48
CA LEU A 449 -4.15 -3.53 5.54
C LEU A 449 -3.47 -3.81 4.19
N THR A 450 -4.28 -4.07 3.18
CA THR A 450 -3.85 -4.01 1.77
C THR A 450 -4.25 -2.66 1.18
N VAL A 451 -3.28 -1.92 0.64
CA VAL A 451 -3.55 -0.72 -0.15
C VAL A 451 -3.24 -0.94 -1.62
N GLY A 452 -3.98 -0.28 -2.50
CA GLY A 452 -3.81 -0.43 -3.95
C GLY A 452 -3.84 0.90 -4.68
N THR A 453 -3.11 0.96 -5.79
CA THR A 453 -3.12 2.02 -6.80
C THR A 453 -3.39 1.42 -8.17
N ALA A 454 -3.49 2.27 -9.20
CA ALA A 454 -3.43 1.82 -10.58
C ALA A 454 -2.05 1.23 -10.98
N GLY A 455 -1.03 1.27 -10.11
CA GLY A 455 0.27 0.63 -10.32
C GLY A 455 0.35 -0.79 -9.75
N GLY A 456 -0.30 -1.05 -8.61
CA GLY A 456 -0.23 -2.34 -7.92
C GLY A 456 -0.75 -2.21 -6.48
N SER A 457 -0.50 -3.22 -5.65
CA SER A 457 -0.88 -3.23 -4.24
C SER A 457 0.29 -3.58 -3.32
N ASP A 458 0.20 -3.14 -2.07
CA ASP A 458 1.10 -3.54 -0.98
C ASP A 458 0.28 -3.92 0.26
N GLU A 459 0.84 -4.76 1.13
CA GLU A 459 0.15 -5.26 2.32
C GLU A 459 1.06 -5.20 3.56
N GLU A 460 0.50 -4.70 4.66
CA GLU A 460 1.13 -4.70 5.99
C GLU A 460 0.26 -5.52 6.95
N THR A 461 0.87 -6.43 7.71
CA THR A 461 0.17 -7.31 8.67
C THR A 461 0.83 -7.30 10.04
N TRP A 462 0.03 -7.08 11.07
CA TRP A 462 0.43 -7.15 12.47
C TRP A 462 -0.24 -8.35 13.15
N SER A 463 0.54 -9.33 13.61
CA SER A 463 -0.01 -10.64 14.01
C SER A 463 -0.77 -10.67 15.34
N ASN A 464 -0.57 -9.68 16.22
CA ASN A 464 -1.15 -9.63 17.58
C ASN A 464 -1.45 -8.17 17.98
N LEU A 465 -2.17 -7.43 17.14
CA LEU A 465 -2.30 -5.98 17.31
C LEU A 465 -3.33 -5.61 18.38
N ILE A 466 -4.50 -6.26 18.37
CA ILE A 466 -5.63 -5.89 19.24
C ILE A 466 -5.86 -6.98 20.29
N THR A 467 -5.95 -6.59 21.56
CA THR A 467 -6.26 -7.50 22.67
C THR A 467 -7.60 -7.15 23.31
N VAL A 468 -8.57 -8.07 23.21
CA VAL A 468 -9.91 -7.90 23.75
C VAL A 468 -10.10 -8.85 24.93
N THR A 469 -10.36 -8.27 26.09
CA THR A 469 -10.60 -8.99 27.35
C THR A 469 -12.10 -9.11 27.65
N PRO A 470 -12.54 -10.10 28.44
CA PRO A 470 -13.94 -10.20 28.85
C PRO A 470 -14.40 -8.96 29.62
N ALA A 471 -15.66 -8.58 29.44
CA ALA A 471 -16.30 -7.57 30.29
C ALA A 471 -16.33 -8.03 31.75
N LEU A 472 -16.07 -7.11 32.67
CA LEU A 472 -16.19 -7.38 34.10
C LEU A 472 -17.65 -7.62 34.52
N PRO A 473 -17.92 -8.52 35.49
CA PRO A 473 -19.24 -8.67 36.05
C PRO A 473 -19.70 -7.38 36.76
N THR A 474 -20.95 -6.97 36.50
CA THR A 474 -21.53 -5.75 37.08
C THR A 474 -22.77 -6.06 37.91
N GLN A 475 -22.91 -5.41 39.07
CA GLN A 475 -24.11 -5.42 39.90
C GLN A 475 -24.62 -4.00 40.15
N SER A 476 -25.94 -3.80 40.03
CA SER A 476 -26.59 -2.53 40.34
C SER A 476 -27.41 -2.63 41.62
N PHE A 477 -27.23 -1.67 42.51
CA PHE A 477 -27.95 -1.56 43.77
C PHE A 477 -28.86 -0.33 43.74
N PRO A 478 -30.19 -0.49 43.90
CA PRO A 478 -31.09 0.64 43.99
C PRO A 478 -30.87 1.39 45.30
N VAL A 479 -31.15 2.69 45.30
CA VAL A 479 -31.10 3.47 46.54
C VAL A 479 -32.13 2.95 47.55
N LEU A 480 -31.66 2.64 48.76
CA LEU A 480 -32.51 2.18 49.87
C LEU A 480 -33.23 3.35 50.53
N ALA A 481 -32.55 4.48 50.70
CA ALA A 481 -33.10 5.69 51.32
C ALA A 481 -32.39 6.93 50.80
N ASP A 482 -33.12 8.03 50.61
CA ASP A 482 -32.55 9.33 50.29
C ASP A 482 -33.31 10.50 50.92
N ALA A 483 -32.64 11.64 51.08
CA ALA A 483 -33.29 12.86 51.55
C ALA A 483 -32.44 14.09 51.24
N ARG A 484 -33.09 15.19 50.90
CA ARG A 484 -32.47 16.52 50.96
C ARG A 484 -32.77 17.22 52.27
N VAL A 485 -31.85 18.07 52.71
CA VAL A 485 -32.01 18.96 53.88
C VAL A 485 -31.73 20.40 53.46
N ASN A 486 -32.44 21.34 54.08
CA ASN A 486 -32.42 22.75 53.71
C ASN A 486 -32.15 23.64 54.93
N GLU A 487 -31.09 24.45 54.86
CA GLU A 487 -30.71 25.40 55.91
C GLU A 487 -31.80 26.43 56.21
N ALA A 488 -32.52 26.89 55.19
CA ALA A 488 -33.59 27.87 55.32
C ALA A 488 -34.87 27.29 55.96
N SER A 489 -34.95 25.96 56.10
CA SER A 489 -36.09 25.26 56.71
C SER A 489 -35.60 24.14 57.61
N PRO A 490 -34.93 24.46 58.72
CA PRO A 490 -34.01 23.52 59.34
C PRO A 490 -34.67 22.33 60.06
N ALA A 491 -35.97 22.43 60.36
CA ALA A 491 -36.76 21.35 60.96
C ALA A 491 -37.57 20.52 59.94
N SER A 492 -37.60 20.91 58.65
CA SER A 492 -38.37 20.18 57.64
C SER A 492 -37.66 18.90 57.21
N ASN A 493 -38.40 17.81 57.14
CA ASN A 493 -37.99 16.59 56.45
C ASN A 493 -38.38 16.67 54.97
N SER A 494 -37.54 16.12 54.08
CA SER A 494 -37.82 16.05 52.64
C SER A 494 -37.42 14.69 52.06
N GLY A 495 -37.53 13.61 52.85
CA GLY A 495 -37.22 12.25 52.42
C GLY A 495 -38.28 11.58 51.55
N THR A 496 -39.34 12.31 51.17
CA THR A 496 -40.36 11.86 50.20
C THR A 496 -40.44 12.78 48.99
N ALA A 497 -39.54 13.74 48.89
CA ALA A 497 -39.58 14.73 47.85
C ALA A 497 -38.88 14.18 46.60
N PRO A 498 -39.42 14.37 45.38
CA PRO A 498 -38.98 13.69 44.15
C PRO A 498 -37.61 14.14 43.62
N ALA A 499 -36.90 14.97 44.38
CA ALA A 499 -35.66 15.60 43.95
C ALA A 499 -34.67 15.72 45.11
N LEU A 500 -33.43 15.34 44.84
CA LEU A 500 -32.26 15.69 45.63
C LEU A 500 -31.73 17.04 45.16
N GLN A 501 -31.08 17.76 46.06
CA GLN A 501 -30.54 19.09 45.75
C GLN A 501 -29.26 19.34 46.54
N VAL A 502 -28.29 19.95 45.87
CA VAL A 502 -27.07 20.44 46.50
C VAL A 502 -26.88 21.93 46.20
N ARG A 503 -26.45 22.70 47.20
CA ARG A 503 -26.16 24.13 47.13
C ARG A 503 -25.37 24.56 48.33
N PHE A 504 -24.43 25.47 48.14
CA PHE A 504 -23.74 26.16 49.22
C PHE A 504 -23.93 27.67 49.11
N ALA A 505 -24.79 28.20 49.98
CA ALA A 505 -25.08 29.62 50.09
C ALA A 505 -25.44 29.92 51.55
N ALA A 506 -24.85 30.96 52.15
CA ALA A 506 -25.08 31.29 53.55
C ALA A 506 -26.58 31.47 53.84
N GLY A 507 -27.15 30.63 54.72
CA GLY A 507 -28.57 30.66 55.09
C GLY A 507 -29.52 30.02 54.07
N GLY A 508 -29.00 29.38 53.01
CA GLY A 508 -29.78 28.80 51.92
C GLY A 508 -29.16 27.53 51.33
N SER A 509 -28.31 26.86 52.09
CA SER A 509 -27.61 25.66 51.64
C SER A 509 -28.53 24.43 51.58
N PHE A 510 -28.26 23.56 50.60
CA PHE A 510 -28.89 22.26 50.45
C PHE A 510 -27.81 21.18 50.47
N ALA A 511 -28.10 20.10 51.17
CA ALA A 511 -27.31 18.87 51.13
C ALA A 511 -28.24 17.69 50.93
N SER A 512 -27.76 16.63 50.28
CA SER A 512 -28.53 15.42 50.03
C SER A 512 -27.81 14.21 50.60
N TYR A 513 -28.57 13.22 51.05
CA TYR A 513 -28.08 11.98 51.64
C TYR A 513 -28.66 10.81 50.86
N LEU A 514 -27.85 9.81 50.58
CA LEU A 514 -28.26 8.57 49.93
C LEU A 514 -27.71 7.38 50.72
N ARG A 515 -28.46 6.30 50.82
CA ARG A 515 -28.01 5.04 51.41
C ARG A 515 -28.36 3.87 50.50
N PHE A 516 -27.44 2.93 50.36
CA PHE A 516 -27.59 1.70 49.58
C PHE A 516 -27.37 0.48 50.48
N ASP A 517 -27.99 -0.64 50.12
CA ASP A 517 -27.77 -1.94 50.77
C ASP A 517 -26.99 -2.87 49.83
N LEU A 518 -25.71 -3.06 50.13
CA LEU A 518 -24.78 -3.92 49.39
C LEU A 518 -24.71 -5.33 49.99
N SER A 519 -25.67 -5.76 50.81
CA SER A 519 -25.65 -7.12 51.39
C SER A 519 -25.64 -8.25 50.36
N GLY A 520 -26.11 -7.98 49.13
CA GLY A 520 -26.07 -8.90 47.99
C GLY A 520 -24.75 -8.90 47.17
N LEU A 521 -23.74 -8.12 47.56
CA LEU A 521 -22.47 -8.04 46.84
C LEU A 521 -21.78 -9.41 46.79
N SER A 522 -21.59 -9.96 45.59
CA SER A 522 -21.18 -11.36 45.41
C SER A 522 -19.67 -11.57 45.31
N GLY A 523 -18.87 -10.50 45.34
CA GLY A 523 -17.43 -10.59 45.17
C GLY A 523 -16.71 -9.28 45.45
N PRO A 524 -15.38 -9.28 45.38
CA PRO A 524 -14.58 -8.09 45.61
C PRO A 524 -14.76 -7.04 44.50
N VAL A 525 -14.70 -5.78 44.89
CA VAL A 525 -15.04 -4.63 44.04
C VAL A 525 -13.82 -4.19 43.23
N VAL A 526 -13.99 -4.03 41.92
CA VAL A 526 -13.04 -3.36 41.03
C VAL A 526 -13.33 -1.86 41.01
N SER A 527 -14.59 -1.49 40.77
CA SER A 527 -15.03 -0.09 40.73
C SER A 527 -16.46 0.05 41.25
N ALA A 528 -16.82 1.22 41.77
CA ALA A 528 -18.19 1.57 42.14
C ALA A 528 -18.54 3.00 41.69
N LYS A 529 -19.64 3.14 40.95
CA LYS A 529 -20.15 4.41 40.42
C LYS A 529 -21.53 4.71 41.00
N LEU A 530 -21.65 5.84 41.69
CA LEU A 530 -22.95 6.40 42.07
C LEU A 530 -23.52 7.17 40.88
N ARG A 531 -24.58 6.62 40.27
CA ARG A 531 -25.26 7.20 39.11
C ARG A 531 -26.46 8.02 39.57
N LEU A 532 -26.48 9.30 39.20
CA LEU A 532 -27.57 10.22 39.50
C LEU A 532 -28.10 10.85 38.21
N PHE A 533 -29.42 10.95 38.07
CA PHE A 533 -30.01 11.67 36.95
C PHE A 533 -30.17 13.15 37.28
N CYS A 534 -29.45 14.02 36.58
CA CYS A 534 -29.51 15.47 36.76
C CYS A 534 -30.77 16.03 36.09
N THR A 535 -31.63 16.67 36.89
CA THR A 535 -32.85 17.34 36.40
C THR A 535 -32.66 18.83 36.21
N ASP A 536 -31.70 19.45 36.92
CA ASP A 536 -31.29 20.84 36.74
C ASP A 536 -29.78 20.98 36.98
N GLY A 537 -29.08 21.56 35.99
CA GLY A 537 -27.62 21.55 35.90
C GLY A 537 -26.94 22.62 36.77
N SER A 538 -25.65 22.47 36.98
CA SER A 538 -24.84 23.42 37.77
C SER A 538 -23.41 23.49 37.29
N THR A 539 -22.71 24.59 37.62
CA THR A 539 -21.26 24.73 37.40
C THR A 539 -20.42 23.84 38.32
N VAL A 540 -21.02 23.30 39.39
CA VAL A 540 -20.43 22.26 40.23
C VAL A 540 -21.49 21.20 40.47
N GLY A 541 -21.30 20.02 39.86
CA GLY A 541 -22.26 18.92 39.93
C GLY A 541 -22.39 18.32 41.32
N GLY A 542 -21.42 18.56 42.19
CA GLY A 542 -21.52 18.22 43.61
C GLY A 542 -20.26 17.56 44.12
N LEU A 543 -20.17 17.48 45.44
CA LEU A 543 -19.10 16.85 46.19
C LEU A 543 -19.69 15.70 46.99
N VAL A 544 -19.05 14.53 46.93
CA VAL A 544 -19.50 13.31 47.61
C VAL A 544 -18.57 12.99 48.78
N PHE A 545 -19.15 12.79 49.96
CA PHE A 545 -18.46 12.41 51.18
C PHE A 545 -19.10 11.15 51.77
N PRO A 546 -18.35 10.30 52.51
CA PRO A 546 -18.96 9.24 53.28
C PRO A 546 -19.69 9.83 54.49
N THR A 547 -20.76 9.19 54.93
CA THR A 547 -21.46 9.54 56.17
C THR A 547 -21.90 8.30 56.92
N THR A 548 -22.39 8.46 58.15
CA THR A 548 -22.88 7.34 58.95
C THR A 548 -24.15 6.75 58.35
N ASN A 549 -24.40 5.47 58.60
CA ASN A 549 -25.69 4.83 58.29
C ASN A 549 -26.79 5.16 59.31
N ALA A 550 -26.43 5.79 60.44
CA ALA A 550 -27.32 6.11 61.55
C ALA A 550 -28.17 7.37 61.29
N TRP A 551 -28.98 7.34 60.23
CA TRP A 551 -30.01 8.35 59.93
C TRP A 551 -31.27 7.68 59.40
N SER A 552 -32.41 8.37 59.56
CA SER A 552 -33.71 7.91 59.06
C SER A 552 -34.21 8.88 57.99
N GLU A 553 -34.61 8.34 56.85
CA GLU A 553 -35.19 9.08 55.74
C GLU A 553 -36.40 9.92 56.14
N THR A 554 -37.24 9.41 57.04
CA THR A 554 -38.47 10.08 57.50
C THR A 554 -38.24 11.07 58.64
N ALA A 555 -37.04 11.12 59.21
CA ALA A 555 -36.72 11.97 60.36
C ALA A 555 -35.59 12.98 60.10
N ILE A 556 -34.75 12.75 59.08
CA ILE A 556 -33.63 13.62 58.77
C ILE A 556 -34.12 15.02 58.35
N ASN A 557 -33.49 16.04 58.90
CA ASN A 557 -33.68 17.45 58.60
C ASN A 557 -32.35 18.17 58.78
N TRP A 558 -32.29 19.48 58.56
CA TRP A 558 -31.03 20.21 58.70
C TRP A 558 -30.45 20.07 60.12
N ASN A 559 -31.27 20.17 61.17
CA ASN A 559 -30.78 20.19 62.55
C ASN A 559 -30.17 18.86 63.02
N ASN A 560 -30.61 17.72 62.48
CA ASN A 560 -30.14 16.39 62.90
C ASN A 560 -29.35 15.64 61.80
N ARG A 561 -29.03 16.30 60.69
CA ARG A 561 -28.27 15.69 59.59
C ARG A 561 -26.90 15.21 60.08
N PRO A 562 -26.45 14.00 59.68
CA PRO A 562 -25.13 13.53 60.05
C PRO A 562 -24.04 14.32 59.31
N ALA A 563 -22.90 14.53 59.97
CA ALA A 563 -21.73 15.09 59.32
C ALA A 563 -21.07 14.07 58.36
N ALA A 564 -20.15 14.55 57.53
CA ALA A 564 -19.21 13.66 56.83
C ALA A 564 -18.38 12.88 57.86
N THR A 565 -18.20 11.58 57.64
CA THR A 565 -17.37 10.70 58.50
C THR A 565 -15.94 10.57 58.00
N GLY A 566 -15.64 11.13 56.82
CA GLY A 566 -14.33 11.07 56.16
C GLY A 566 -14.13 12.21 55.16
N GLY A 567 -13.03 12.15 54.41
CA GLY A 567 -12.67 13.14 53.40
C GLY A 567 -13.56 13.10 52.14
N LEU A 568 -13.30 14.03 51.23
CA LEU A 568 -13.94 14.05 49.91
C LEU A 568 -13.60 12.75 49.16
N ILE A 569 -14.63 12.05 48.67
CA ILE A 569 -14.46 10.88 47.81
C ILE A 569 -14.22 11.35 46.38
N THR A 570 -15.14 12.15 45.86
CA THR A 570 -15.08 12.66 44.49
C THR A 570 -15.90 13.94 44.34
N GLN A 571 -15.64 14.67 43.26
CA GLN A 571 -16.41 15.85 42.87
C GLN A 571 -16.61 15.86 41.35
N LEU A 572 -17.75 16.38 40.90
CA LEU A 572 -18.00 16.65 39.49
C LEU A 572 -17.92 18.15 39.20
N GLY A 573 -17.36 18.48 38.03
CA GLY A 573 -17.36 19.83 37.47
C GLY A 573 -18.74 20.24 36.98
N SER A 574 -18.81 21.03 35.92
CA SER A 574 -20.09 21.46 35.35
C SER A 574 -20.90 20.27 34.84
N ILE A 575 -22.20 20.25 35.14
CA ILE A 575 -23.15 19.23 34.68
C ILE A 575 -24.37 19.91 34.04
N THR A 576 -25.01 19.21 33.11
CA THR A 576 -26.19 19.69 32.37
C THR A 576 -27.44 18.91 32.74
N ALA A 577 -28.60 19.57 32.66
CA ALA A 577 -29.89 18.94 32.91
C ALA A 577 -30.17 17.82 31.90
N SER A 578 -31.02 16.88 32.31
CA SER A 578 -31.47 15.72 31.52
C SER A 578 -30.35 14.73 31.16
N THR A 579 -29.36 14.57 32.03
CA THR A 579 -28.23 13.65 31.83
C THR A 579 -28.00 12.77 33.05
N TRP A 580 -27.55 11.53 32.84
CA TRP A 580 -26.95 10.73 33.89
C TRP A 580 -25.54 11.23 34.17
N VAL A 581 -25.21 11.37 35.45
CA VAL A 581 -23.85 11.69 35.90
C VAL A 581 -23.36 10.59 36.84
N GLU A 582 -22.06 10.34 36.85
CA GLU A 582 -21.46 9.24 37.59
C GLU A 582 -20.36 9.76 38.52
N PHE A 583 -20.53 9.51 39.81
CA PHE A 583 -19.52 9.79 40.82
C PHE A 583 -18.74 8.51 41.11
N ASP A 584 -17.41 8.55 40.94
CA ASP A 584 -16.55 7.45 41.38
C ASP A 584 -16.53 7.38 42.91
N VAL A 585 -17.16 6.34 43.46
CA VAL A 585 -17.26 6.10 44.90
C VAL A 585 -16.57 4.81 45.32
N THR A 586 -15.68 4.28 44.47
CA THR A 586 -14.98 3.01 44.69
C THR A 586 -14.33 2.93 46.07
N SER A 587 -13.67 4.00 46.52
CA SER A 587 -12.98 4.04 47.81
C SER A 587 -13.90 3.92 49.04
N ALA A 588 -15.22 4.05 48.85
CA ALA A 588 -16.22 3.95 49.92
C ALA A 588 -17.00 2.61 49.90
N VAL A 589 -16.75 1.74 48.91
CA VAL A 589 -17.47 0.49 48.70
C VAL A 589 -16.48 -0.66 48.73
N GLY A 590 -16.44 -1.43 49.83
CA GLY A 590 -15.43 -2.48 50.03
C GLY A 590 -15.87 -3.75 50.77
N ALA A 591 -17.00 -3.74 51.48
CA ALA A 591 -17.55 -4.93 52.12
C ALA A 591 -19.08 -4.93 52.01
N PRO A 592 -19.74 -6.11 52.02
CA PRO A 592 -21.19 -6.20 52.05
C PRO A 592 -21.77 -5.44 53.25
N GLY A 593 -22.86 -4.71 53.03
CA GLY A 593 -23.56 -3.96 54.08
C GLY A 593 -24.08 -2.61 53.61
N LEU A 594 -24.44 -1.75 54.57
CA LEU A 594 -24.97 -0.42 54.26
C LEU A 594 -23.84 0.56 53.95
N VAL A 595 -24.00 1.33 52.88
CA VAL A 595 -23.15 2.49 52.56
C VAL A 595 -24.01 3.74 52.46
N SER A 596 -23.56 4.84 53.03
CA SER A 596 -24.26 6.14 52.94
C SER A 596 -23.33 7.24 52.43
N PHE A 597 -23.87 8.10 51.59
CA PHE A 597 -23.19 9.25 51.00
C PHE A 597 -23.87 10.56 51.41
N LEU A 598 -23.05 11.56 51.71
CA LEU A 598 -23.43 12.96 51.80
C LEU A 598 -23.01 13.67 50.50
N LEU A 599 -23.97 14.31 49.85
CA LEU A 599 -23.78 15.17 48.70
C LEU A 599 -23.95 16.64 49.09
N THR A 600 -22.99 17.46 48.68
CA THR A 600 -23.01 18.91 48.90
C THR A 600 -22.42 19.66 47.70
N SER A 601 -22.22 20.97 47.82
CA SER A 601 -21.67 21.82 46.77
C SER A 601 -20.76 22.89 47.37
N THR A 602 -20.07 23.65 46.52
CA THR A 602 -19.30 24.85 46.88
C THR A 602 -19.86 26.11 46.23
N THR A 603 -20.91 25.98 45.40
CA THR A 603 -21.55 27.08 44.68
C THR A 603 -22.96 27.34 45.19
N SER A 604 -23.40 28.59 45.05
CA SER A 604 -24.77 29.02 45.35
C SER A 604 -25.77 28.65 44.25
N ASN A 605 -25.30 28.24 43.07
CA ASN A 605 -26.12 27.65 42.03
C ASN A 605 -26.45 26.19 42.39
N SER A 606 -27.69 25.75 42.21
CA SER A 606 -28.07 24.38 42.59
C SER A 606 -27.83 23.39 41.48
N ALA A 607 -27.30 22.22 41.83
CA ALA A 607 -27.57 21.01 41.07
C ALA A 607 -28.77 20.29 41.70
N VAL A 608 -29.68 19.82 40.86
CA VAL A 608 -30.87 19.04 41.27
C VAL A 608 -30.83 17.68 40.57
N PHE A 609 -31.06 16.62 41.35
CA PHE A 609 -31.08 15.25 40.87
C PHE A 609 -32.43 14.60 41.16
N SER A 610 -32.82 13.61 40.38
CA SER A 610 -33.96 12.75 40.73
C SER A 610 -33.69 12.02 42.05
N SER A 611 -34.67 11.99 42.95
CA SER A 611 -34.63 11.15 44.16
C SER A 611 -35.16 9.74 43.88
N ARG A 612 -35.20 8.90 44.91
CA ARG A 612 -35.87 7.60 44.91
C ARG A 612 -37.35 7.70 44.52
N GLU A 613 -38.04 8.79 44.91
CA GLU A 613 -39.44 9.06 44.53
C GLU A 613 -39.57 9.74 43.15
N GLY A 614 -38.45 10.09 42.52
CA GLY A 614 -38.42 10.70 41.19
C GLY A 614 -38.50 9.66 40.06
N ALA A 615 -38.51 10.15 38.81
CA ALA A 615 -38.69 9.31 37.63
C ALA A 615 -37.47 8.42 37.30
N GLN A 616 -36.27 8.85 37.70
CA GLN A 616 -35.00 8.17 37.39
C GLN A 616 -34.17 8.05 38.67
N PRO A 617 -34.51 7.08 39.53
CA PRO A 617 -33.94 7.00 40.87
C PRO A 617 -32.41 6.75 40.82
N PRO A 618 -31.69 7.20 41.86
CA PRO A 618 -30.28 6.90 42.04
C PRO A 618 -29.96 5.40 42.05
N GLU A 619 -28.83 5.03 41.45
CA GLU A 619 -28.29 3.67 41.44
C GLU A 619 -26.81 3.68 41.82
N LEU A 620 -26.38 2.65 42.54
CA LEU A 620 -24.96 2.37 42.77
C LEU A 620 -24.57 1.16 41.92
N VAL A 621 -23.76 1.39 40.89
CA VAL A 621 -23.30 0.35 39.96
C VAL A 621 -21.90 -0.08 40.37
N VAL A 622 -21.68 -1.37 40.54
CA VAL A 622 -20.44 -1.95 41.07
C VAL A 622 -19.91 -2.97 40.08
N GLU A 623 -18.67 -2.78 39.61
CA GLU A 623 -17.93 -3.77 38.84
C GLU A 623 -17.12 -4.65 39.78
N LEU A 624 -17.09 -5.95 39.52
CA LEU A 624 -16.47 -6.95 40.37
C LEU A 624 -15.28 -7.61 39.69
N PHE A 625 -14.37 -8.15 40.49
CA PHE A 625 -13.36 -9.04 39.95
C PHE A 625 -14.05 -10.31 39.42
N PRO A 626 -13.65 -10.83 38.24
CA PRO A 626 -14.16 -12.11 37.77
C PRO A 626 -13.80 -13.19 38.78
N PRO A 627 -14.69 -14.18 39.04
CA PRO A 627 -14.37 -15.30 39.92
C PRO A 627 -13.07 -15.98 39.47
N THR A 628 -12.18 -16.27 40.42
CA THR A 628 -11.03 -17.14 40.15
C THR A 628 -11.57 -18.55 39.91
N VAL A 629 -11.20 -19.16 38.78
CA VAL A 629 -11.58 -20.54 38.44
C VAL A 629 -10.31 -21.31 38.18
N ALA A 630 -10.06 -22.35 38.97
CA ALA A 630 -8.88 -23.19 38.83
C ALA A 630 -9.05 -24.12 37.62
N ASP A 631 -8.02 -24.22 36.79
CA ASP A 631 -7.96 -25.22 35.71
C ASP A 631 -6.49 -25.53 35.40
N PHE A 632 -6.22 -26.74 34.90
CA PHE A 632 -4.88 -27.15 34.54
C PHE A 632 -4.80 -28.33 33.58
N SER A 633 -3.61 -28.49 33.00
CA SER A 633 -3.23 -29.67 32.23
C SER A 633 -1.90 -30.25 32.71
N ALA A 634 -1.63 -31.52 32.35
CA ALA A 634 -0.41 -32.23 32.72
C ALA A 634 0.14 -33.05 31.54
N ASN A 635 1.47 -33.13 31.42
CA ASN A 635 2.13 -33.94 30.40
C ASN A 635 3.55 -34.38 30.87
N PRO A 636 3.90 -35.68 30.78
CA PRO A 636 3.05 -36.84 30.47
C PRO A 636 2.14 -37.26 31.63
N THR A 637 1.03 -37.92 31.34
CA THR A 637 0.11 -38.47 32.35
C THR A 637 0.37 -39.95 32.70
N ALA A 638 1.31 -40.61 32.04
CA ALA A 638 1.71 -41.97 32.39
C ALA A 638 3.17 -42.29 32.03
N GLY A 639 3.79 -43.21 32.78
CA GLY A 639 5.16 -43.67 32.54
C GLY A 639 5.68 -44.58 33.66
N ALA A 640 6.98 -44.88 33.65
CA ALA A 640 7.64 -45.67 34.69
C ALA A 640 8.26 -44.77 35.77
N ALA A 641 8.32 -45.24 37.02
CA ALA A 641 8.98 -44.53 38.10
C ALA A 641 10.52 -44.48 37.92
N PRO A 642 11.19 -43.36 38.22
CA PRO A 642 10.62 -42.05 38.55
C PRO A 642 10.07 -41.31 37.32
N LEU A 643 8.83 -40.80 37.40
CA LEU A 643 8.16 -40.08 36.31
C LEU A 643 8.18 -38.57 36.56
N SER A 644 8.80 -37.80 35.67
CA SER A 644 8.72 -36.33 35.67
C SER A 644 7.52 -35.87 34.86
N VAL A 645 6.63 -35.08 35.47
CA VAL A 645 5.40 -34.55 34.86
C VAL A 645 5.42 -33.04 34.91
N ALA A 646 5.23 -32.38 33.77
CA ALA A 646 5.04 -30.93 33.70
C ALA A 646 3.55 -30.60 33.82
N PHE A 647 3.22 -29.66 34.71
CA PHE A 647 1.87 -29.14 34.89
C PHE A 647 1.79 -27.70 34.41
N THR A 648 0.71 -27.38 33.69
CA THR A 648 0.46 -26.04 33.14
C THR A 648 -0.81 -25.49 33.76
N ASP A 649 -0.71 -24.29 34.36
CA ASP A 649 -1.85 -23.55 34.87
C ASP A 649 -2.70 -23.02 33.70
N LEU A 650 -4.00 -23.25 33.79
CA LEU A 650 -5.02 -22.74 32.86
C LEU A 650 -6.07 -21.90 33.62
N SER A 651 -5.83 -21.59 34.89
CA SER A 651 -6.77 -20.88 35.75
C SER A 651 -7.13 -19.50 35.21
N SER A 652 -8.40 -19.10 35.39
CA SER A 652 -8.93 -17.79 34.96
C SER A 652 -9.27 -16.89 36.15
N GLY A 653 -9.66 -15.63 35.89
CA GLY A 653 -10.04 -14.69 36.95
C GLY A 653 -8.85 -14.06 37.70
N SER A 654 -7.71 -13.89 37.01
CA SER A 654 -6.47 -13.27 37.54
C SER A 654 -5.97 -13.88 38.86
N PRO A 655 -5.71 -15.20 38.91
CA PRO A 655 -5.10 -15.82 40.09
C PRO A 655 -3.75 -15.19 40.41
N THR A 656 -3.45 -15.03 41.70
CA THR A 656 -2.19 -14.46 42.20
C THR A 656 -1.41 -15.42 43.08
N SER A 657 -1.97 -16.60 43.36
CA SER A 657 -1.35 -17.66 44.16
C SER A 657 -1.90 -19.03 43.75
N TRP A 658 -1.05 -20.04 43.86
CA TRP A 658 -1.34 -21.42 43.47
C TRP A 658 -0.86 -22.37 44.57
N SER A 659 -1.55 -23.49 44.73
CA SER A 659 -1.16 -24.60 45.59
C SER A 659 -1.52 -25.91 44.91
N TRP A 660 -0.50 -26.68 44.58
CA TRP A 660 -0.62 -28.00 43.96
C TRP A 660 -0.53 -29.07 45.03
N ASP A 661 -1.47 -30.03 45.03
CA ASP A 661 -1.36 -31.32 45.72
C ASP A 661 -1.29 -32.42 44.65
N PHE A 662 -0.14 -33.09 44.60
CA PHE A 662 0.13 -34.10 43.58
C PHE A 662 -0.43 -35.48 43.92
N GLY A 663 -1.06 -35.66 45.08
CA GLY A 663 -1.65 -36.91 45.52
C GLY A 663 -0.66 -37.93 46.10
N ASP A 664 0.63 -37.58 46.19
CA ASP A 664 1.70 -38.38 46.77
C ASP A 664 2.23 -37.85 48.13
N GLY A 665 1.56 -36.81 48.66
CA GLY A 665 1.91 -36.14 49.91
C GLY A 665 2.84 -34.94 49.77
N THR A 666 3.19 -34.54 48.53
CA THR A 666 3.96 -33.34 48.25
C THR A 666 3.08 -32.16 47.82
N LEU A 667 3.54 -30.93 48.10
CA LEU A 667 2.86 -29.69 47.73
C LEU A 667 3.82 -28.71 47.08
N GLU A 668 3.34 -27.94 46.10
CA GLU A 668 4.11 -26.84 45.47
C GLU A 668 3.26 -25.58 45.29
N LEU A 669 3.90 -24.40 45.38
CA LEU A 669 3.22 -23.09 45.42
C LEU A 669 3.57 -22.19 44.22
N VAL A 670 3.89 -22.80 43.08
CA VAL A 670 4.24 -22.11 41.83
C VAL A 670 3.14 -22.31 40.79
N PRO A 671 2.96 -21.38 39.82
CA PRO A 671 1.88 -21.49 38.83
C PRO A 671 1.98 -22.75 37.99
N SER A 672 3.14 -23.06 37.40
CA SER A 672 3.30 -24.23 36.52
C SER A 672 4.54 -25.05 36.92
N PRO A 673 4.38 -26.05 37.81
CA PRO A 673 5.48 -26.86 38.33
C PRO A 673 5.88 -28.02 37.40
N VAL A 674 7.07 -28.57 37.64
CA VAL A 674 7.48 -29.89 37.13
C VAL A 674 7.71 -30.79 38.33
N HIS A 675 6.84 -31.79 38.52
CA HIS A 675 6.87 -32.69 39.67
C HIS A 675 7.40 -34.08 39.31
N VAL A 676 8.08 -34.75 40.24
CA VAL A 676 8.67 -36.08 40.04
C VAL A 676 8.02 -37.10 40.96
N TYR A 677 7.27 -38.04 40.38
CA TYR A 677 6.70 -39.18 41.09
C TYR A 677 7.72 -40.31 41.20
N ALA A 678 8.27 -40.49 42.41
CA ALA A 678 9.34 -41.46 42.66
C ALA A 678 8.86 -42.92 42.75
N ASN A 679 7.58 -43.15 43.05
CA ASN A 679 7.02 -44.49 43.27
C ASN A 679 5.87 -44.79 42.28
N PRO A 680 5.69 -46.06 41.89
CA PRO A 680 4.52 -46.48 41.12
C PRO A 680 3.22 -46.23 41.88
N GLY A 681 2.16 -45.84 41.18
CA GLY A 681 0.88 -45.49 41.76
C GLY A 681 -0.06 -44.80 40.76
N SER A 682 -1.30 -44.59 41.18
CA SER A 682 -2.28 -43.74 40.49
C SER A 682 -2.55 -42.54 41.37
N PHE A 683 -2.28 -41.34 40.86
CA PHE A 683 -2.29 -40.10 41.63
C PHE A 683 -3.37 -39.15 41.12
N SER A 684 -4.22 -38.69 42.02
CA SER A 684 -5.15 -37.59 41.77
C SER A 684 -4.46 -36.27 42.08
N VAL A 685 -4.59 -35.30 41.19
CA VAL A 685 -3.91 -34.00 41.33
C VAL A 685 -4.95 -32.93 41.58
N THR A 686 -4.67 -32.06 42.54
CA THR A 686 -5.50 -30.89 42.88
C THR A 686 -4.70 -29.62 42.69
N LEU A 687 -5.22 -28.67 41.93
CA LEU A 687 -4.74 -27.28 41.91
C LEU A 687 -5.73 -26.40 42.66
N SER A 688 -5.26 -25.68 43.69
CA SER A 688 -6.00 -24.58 44.31
C SER A 688 -5.40 -23.25 43.88
N ALA A 689 -6.18 -22.42 43.18
CA ALA A 689 -5.77 -21.09 42.75
C ALA A 689 -6.54 -20.03 43.53
N SER A 690 -5.89 -18.93 43.94
CA SER A 690 -6.58 -17.81 44.56
C SER A 690 -6.10 -16.46 44.03
N GLY A 691 -7.04 -15.54 43.89
CA GLY A 691 -6.83 -14.19 43.38
C GLY A 691 -7.85 -13.20 43.93
N PRO A 692 -7.90 -11.97 43.38
CA PRO A 692 -8.87 -10.95 43.78
C PRO A 692 -10.33 -11.37 43.59
N GLY A 693 -10.62 -12.35 42.74
CA GLY A 693 -11.95 -12.92 42.53
C GLY A 693 -12.36 -13.99 43.54
N GLY A 694 -11.49 -14.34 44.49
CA GLY A 694 -11.71 -15.43 45.44
C GLY A 694 -10.72 -16.59 45.24
N ALA A 695 -11.05 -17.76 45.78
CA ALA A 695 -10.27 -18.97 45.63
C ALA A 695 -11.14 -20.08 45.04
N ASP A 696 -10.54 -20.92 44.21
CA ASP A 696 -11.17 -22.09 43.62
C ASP A 696 -10.17 -23.25 43.54
N GLY A 697 -10.69 -24.47 43.42
CA GLY A 697 -9.87 -25.68 43.39
C GLY A 697 -10.40 -26.71 42.40
N GLU A 698 -9.53 -27.18 41.53
CA GLU A 698 -9.83 -28.21 40.52
C GLU A 698 -9.10 -29.51 40.88
N THR A 699 -9.78 -30.65 40.78
CA THR A 699 -9.21 -31.96 41.09
C THR A 699 -9.47 -32.95 39.96
N GLN A 700 -8.40 -33.33 39.28
CA GLN A 700 -8.45 -34.39 38.27
C GLN A 700 -8.07 -35.74 38.90
N THR A 701 -9.06 -36.62 39.03
CA THR A 701 -8.88 -37.92 39.68
C THR A 701 -8.08 -38.90 38.82
N ASN A 702 -7.11 -39.60 39.40
CA ASN A 702 -6.25 -40.57 38.71
C ASN A 702 -5.57 -40.01 37.45
N LEU A 703 -5.18 -38.72 37.49
CA LEU A 703 -4.59 -38.04 36.35
C LEU A 703 -3.23 -38.63 35.96
N VAL A 704 -2.38 -38.98 36.93
CA VAL A 704 -1.02 -39.50 36.68
C VAL A 704 -0.92 -40.97 37.08
N THR A 705 -0.54 -41.82 36.13
CA THR A 705 -0.30 -43.26 36.36
C THR A 705 1.18 -43.61 36.21
N VAL A 706 1.81 -43.99 37.32
CA VAL A 706 3.21 -44.38 37.38
C VAL A 706 3.31 -45.89 37.54
N THR A 707 4.08 -46.52 36.66
CA THR A 707 4.31 -47.96 36.61
C THR A 707 5.67 -48.33 37.17
N LEU A 708 5.88 -49.60 37.53
CA LEU A 708 7.19 -50.09 37.93
C LEU A 708 8.18 -49.94 36.75
N PRO A 709 9.44 -49.54 37.00
CA PRO A 709 10.48 -49.63 35.98
C PRO A 709 10.61 -51.09 35.55
N LEU A 710 10.72 -51.32 34.24
CA LEU A 710 10.95 -52.66 33.67
C LEU A 710 12.19 -53.26 34.32
N GLU A 711 12.04 -54.39 35.03
CA GLU A 711 13.19 -55.18 35.44
C GLU A 711 13.86 -55.71 34.17
N VAL A 712 15.11 -55.29 33.95
CA VAL A 712 15.96 -55.92 32.94
C VAL A 712 16.39 -57.26 33.55
N SER A 713 15.77 -58.36 33.12
CA SER A 713 16.28 -59.69 33.43
C SER A 713 17.64 -59.87 32.74
N GLU A 714 18.70 -60.04 33.53
CA GLU A 714 20.02 -60.49 33.04
C GLU A 714 19.99 -61.90 32.46
#